data_AF-A0A2S9XF22-F1
#
_entry.id   AF-A0A2S9XF22-F1
#
_cell.length_a   1.000
_cell.length_b   1.000
_cell.length_c   1.000
_cell.angle_alpha   90.00
_cell.angle_beta   90.00
_cell.angle_gamma   90.00
#
_symmetry.space_group_name_H-M   'P 1'
#
loop_
_entity.id
_entity.type
_entity.pdbx_description
1 polymer ?
#
loop_
_entity_poly.entity_id
_entity_poly.type
_entity_poly.pdbx_seq_one_letter_code
_entity_poly.pdbx_strand_id
1 'polypeptide(L)'
;MSRERIVILGGGMAALTAAFELTEAPNWQQHHKLTIYQSGHRLGGKGASSRAGDRFDRIEEHGLHLFYGFYDNAFSVMRRCYEQLDRPPNAPLATLEQALQPHSLIVFEEQRDKWQHQPLLFPRNSAPPGLCTPVPTPRALIPIMLRFLIELFDEQRELYLDRGRTTGAINAAVLAAARAAVAGAVHELEQLLAPRGTGLGGNRRDALLRRLLTLSAVVQGIFEGMLTGRPRLRAAWSAADLTLVMIHGMIQEGLIDEDPVDWRRLDHEDFRAWLGRHGANEAALSAASLAGVYAGAYSADIEIGAGTGLHWTLRMLYTYRGAIFYKMQAGMGEVIFAPLYLLLRRRGVEFRFFHRVDALRLSTDRRRIARVELARQIDLIGADYEPLIDVHGLPCWPSEPRYEQLVDGERLRASGELLEDWGSTWPTTPVCLEHGRDFDRLVLGVGLGCIPALCQELIHDDHNPRFGAMVQAVTTTMTASAQLWIREPLSRTGWALPPAVVIPYAEPLDTWADMSHLLEVERFPAAEGPQSVAYLTAAMADDTLPPTSRADFRDHARRQDARIRQLTAAHLERSAEHLWPQLCGATGAFDHRHLWAPLATPDPLAWQHFSPQQHPSDRYVRSPRDTTRLRLSADESGYDNLILAGDWTSTPMNLGCIEGATMSGIRAAQVLARSHRTITMHGDWLSGDASPGVTTYRPYIEREVNESTAPPYLARASTMFTALLPADGSRLQALCTRHLGLDDHRVYVPLGGHVIFYAQDNPHLSASNAPGEVHERDFGFMIPVAICERRDGRLEPEAIGAYVPYLWVDLGAAVIGGREVLGFPKGQGTLGFDVSPDGHVALQLDAFLPPSSGAGVGVAWQHQRVLDLRSAPAASARSSLADLSAALNGASNSKVLSSAGLDRRARLRVMQLVVKTLRSGALTMVFLKQYRDATRPEQACYQALVEAPIERLGPAHAERVLGGRVEMQLSRRVPVIEALGLTAEGTGELARIPVLGAHYMVMDFRIGVGEVVRSI
;
A
#
# COMPACT_ATOMS: atom_id res chain seq x y z
N MET A 1 -31.88 16.21 10.30
CA MET A 1 -30.77 16.07 11.26
C MET A 1 -29.79 17.20 11.01
N SER A 2 -29.19 17.81 12.04
CA SER A 2 -28.13 18.81 11.85
C SER A 2 -26.85 18.14 11.35
N ARG A 3 -26.13 18.80 10.43
CA ARG A 3 -24.82 18.35 9.93
C ARG A 3 -23.81 18.37 11.09
N GLU A 4 -22.97 17.35 11.22
CA GLU A 4 -21.87 17.32 12.18
C GLU A 4 -20.81 18.35 11.77
N ARG A 5 -20.44 19.26 12.67
CA ARG A 5 -19.43 20.29 12.43
C ARG A 5 -18.06 19.74 12.79
N ILE A 6 -17.18 19.63 11.81
CA ILE A 6 -15.81 19.17 12.00
C ILE A 6 -14.87 20.34 11.74
N VAL A 7 -14.09 20.68 12.75
CA VAL A 7 -13.04 21.69 12.65
C VAL A 7 -11.70 20.97 12.52
N ILE A 8 -10.88 21.41 11.56
CA ILE A 8 -9.52 20.91 11.35
C ILE A 8 -8.56 22.06 11.63
N LEU A 9 -7.62 21.85 12.53
CA LEU A 9 -6.61 22.84 12.93
C LEU A 9 -5.31 22.56 12.17
N GLY A 10 -4.90 23.48 11.31
CA GLY A 10 -3.72 23.34 10.45
C GLY A 10 -4.05 22.92 9.02
N GLY A 11 -3.22 23.35 8.08
CA GLY A 11 -3.36 23.12 6.64
C GLY A 11 -2.21 22.34 6.01
N GLY A 12 -1.57 21.45 6.77
CA GLY A 12 -0.54 20.53 6.27
C GLY A 12 -1.11 19.30 5.59
N MET A 13 -0.23 18.42 5.08
CA MET A 13 -0.62 17.24 4.31
C MET A 13 -1.61 16.31 5.04
N ALA A 14 -1.41 16.04 6.33
CA ALA A 14 -2.31 15.18 7.11
C ALA A 14 -3.73 15.77 7.22
N ALA A 15 -3.84 17.06 7.52
CA ALA A 15 -5.11 17.79 7.62
C ALA A 15 -5.87 17.82 6.28
N LEU A 16 -5.16 18.15 5.19
CA LEU A 16 -5.75 18.22 3.86
C LEU A 16 -6.14 16.83 3.34
N THR A 17 -5.38 15.78 3.68
CA THR A 17 -5.73 14.41 3.35
C THR A 17 -6.98 13.96 4.11
N ALA A 18 -7.11 14.28 5.40
CA ALA A 18 -8.29 13.97 6.18
C ALA A 18 -9.55 14.62 5.57
N ALA A 19 -9.46 15.89 5.20
CA ALA A 19 -10.53 16.59 4.49
C ALA A 19 -10.81 15.98 3.11
N PHE A 20 -9.77 15.63 2.36
CA PHE A 20 -9.89 15.01 1.04
C PHE A 20 -10.67 13.70 1.12
N GLU A 21 -10.25 12.76 1.95
CA GLU A 21 -10.91 11.45 2.06
C GLU A 21 -12.35 11.54 2.58
N LEU A 22 -12.63 12.46 3.52
CA LEU A 22 -14.00 12.69 4.00
C LEU A 22 -14.91 13.24 2.89
N THR A 23 -14.40 14.14 2.06
CA THR A 23 -15.18 14.78 1.00
C THR A 23 -15.29 13.97 -0.27
N GLU A 24 -14.59 12.83 -0.36
CA GLU A 24 -14.76 11.86 -1.44
C GLU A 24 -16.14 11.16 -1.40
N ALA A 25 -16.86 11.21 -0.27
CA ALA A 25 -18.15 10.57 -0.17
C ALA A 25 -19.21 11.35 -0.97
N PRO A 26 -20.02 10.69 -1.81
CA PRO A 26 -21.16 11.35 -2.45
C PRO A 26 -22.07 11.95 -1.39
N ASN A 27 -22.49 13.20 -1.57
CA ASN A 27 -23.36 13.92 -0.63
C ASN A 27 -22.79 14.13 0.79
N TRP A 28 -21.46 14.12 0.98
CA TRP A 28 -20.83 14.35 2.28
C TRP A 28 -21.36 15.60 3.00
N GLN A 29 -21.73 16.65 2.23
CA GLN A 29 -22.26 17.90 2.77
C GLN A 29 -23.60 17.73 3.49
N GLN A 30 -24.34 16.63 3.27
CA GLN A 30 -25.56 16.32 4.02
C GLN A 30 -25.25 15.84 5.44
N HIS A 31 -24.05 15.31 5.66
CA HIS A 31 -23.63 14.72 6.93
C HIS A 31 -22.67 15.62 7.70
N HIS A 32 -21.76 16.33 7.00
CA HIS A 32 -20.70 17.10 7.62
C HIS A 32 -20.67 18.55 7.15
N LYS A 33 -20.21 19.43 8.04
CA LYS A 33 -19.71 20.78 7.73
C LYS A 33 -18.23 20.82 8.10
N LEU A 34 -17.35 20.99 7.12
CA LEU A 34 -15.89 21.00 7.33
C LEU A 34 -15.34 22.42 7.28
N THR A 35 -14.56 22.80 8.29
CA THR A 35 -13.82 24.08 8.33
C THR A 35 -12.36 23.85 8.71
N ILE A 36 -11.44 24.32 7.87
CA ILE A 36 -10.00 24.27 8.10
C ILE A 36 -9.53 25.65 8.58
N TYR A 37 -8.90 25.72 9.75
CA TYR A 37 -8.26 26.93 10.28
C TYR A 37 -6.76 26.89 10.01
N GLN A 38 -6.24 27.95 9.39
CA GLN A 38 -4.84 28.07 9.00
C GLN A 38 -4.26 29.39 9.50
N SER A 39 -3.07 29.33 10.09
CA SER A 39 -2.28 30.52 10.43
C SER A 39 -1.65 31.11 9.16
N GLY A 40 -1.64 32.43 9.02
CA GLY A 40 -1.12 33.10 7.84
C GLY A 40 -1.92 32.85 6.56
N HIS A 41 -1.28 33.04 5.41
CA HIS A 41 -1.93 33.14 4.11
C HIS A 41 -1.81 31.91 3.22
N ARG A 42 -0.98 30.92 3.56
CA ARG A 42 -0.74 29.73 2.74
C ARG A 42 -0.94 28.41 3.48
N LEU A 43 -1.19 27.36 2.70
CA LEU A 43 -1.26 25.97 3.16
C LEU A 43 0.07 25.25 2.90
N GLY A 44 0.19 24.03 3.42
CA GLY A 44 1.31 23.13 3.15
C GLY A 44 2.05 22.66 4.39
N GLY A 45 1.97 23.39 5.50
CA GLY A 45 2.74 23.11 6.70
C GLY A 45 4.23 23.01 6.38
N LYS A 46 4.90 21.94 6.83
CA LYS A 46 6.33 21.69 6.56
C LYS A 46 6.68 21.59 5.07
N GLY A 47 5.70 21.24 4.22
CA GLY A 47 5.89 21.16 2.77
C GLY A 47 5.58 22.45 2.02
N ALA A 48 5.29 23.56 2.73
CA ALA A 48 4.94 24.81 2.07
C ALA A 48 6.09 25.31 1.17
N SER A 49 5.73 25.76 -0.02
CA SER A 49 6.59 26.53 -0.92
C SER A 49 5.83 27.74 -1.45
N SER A 50 6.56 28.71 -1.99
CA SER A 50 6.00 29.95 -2.50
C SER A 50 6.71 30.50 -3.72
N ARG A 51 6.08 31.50 -4.35
CA ARG A 51 6.61 32.34 -5.43
C ARG A 51 6.99 33.70 -4.89
N ALA A 52 8.26 34.06 -5.01
CA ALA A 52 8.73 35.40 -4.68
C ALA A 52 8.49 36.36 -5.84
N GLY A 53 7.36 37.07 -5.81
CA GLY A 53 6.94 37.96 -6.89
C GLY A 53 7.91 39.12 -7.15
N ASP A 54 8.57 39.63 -6.10
CA ASP A 54 9.63 40.65 -6.19
C ASP A 54 10.97 40.09 -6.71
N ARG A 55 11.09 38.77 -6.83
CA ARG A 55 12.29 38.04 -7.27
C ARG A 55 11.98 37.08 -8.41
N PHE A 56 11.28 37.60 -9.42
CA PHE A 56 11.02 36.91 -10.69
C PHE A 56 10.18 35.64 -10.52
N ASP A 57 9.25 35.62 -9.56
CA ASP A 57 8.40 34.47 -9.24
C ASP A 57 9.22 33.17 -9.06
N ARG A 58 10.45 33.28 -8.55
CA ARG A 58 11.29 32.13 -8.23
C ARG A 58 10.63 31.28 -7.14
N ILE A 59 10.87 29.98 -7.18
CA ILE A 59 10.33 29.03 -6.22
C ILE A 59 11.17 29.10 -4.94
N GLU A 60 10.51 29.34 -3.82
CA GLU A 60 11.12 29.37 -2.49
C GLU A 60 10.52 28.24 -1.65
N GLU A 61 11.33 27.25 -1.29
CA GLU A 61 10.93 26.07 -0.54
C GLU A 61 11.64 25.99 0.83
N HIS A 62 11.00 25.29 1.75
CA HIS A 62 11.62 24.84 2.99
C HIS A 62 12.17 23.41 2.80
N GLY A 63 13.48 23.28 2.59
CA GLY A 63 14.12 21.96 2.40
C GLY A 63 14.11 21.41 0.97
N LEU A 64 14.74 20.24 0.81
CA LEU A 64 14.70 19.46 -0.43
C LEU A 64 13.49 18.54 -0.41
N HIS A 65 12.49 18.85 -1.23
CA HIS A 65 11.31 18.03 -1.33
C HIS A 65 11.37 17.02 -2.48
N LEU A 66 11.55 15.76 -2.14
CA LEU A 66 11.49 14.63 -3.08
C LEU A 66 10.34 13.69 -2.69
N PHE A 67 9.58 13.24 -3.68
CA PHE A 67 8.60 12.18 -3.48
C PHE A 67 9.28 10.83 -3.66
N TYR A 68 9.26 9.99 -2.64
CA TYR A 68 9.81 8.63 -2.80
C TYR A 68 8.82 7.77 -3.57
N GLY A 69 9.31 6.92 -4.47
CA GLY A 69 8.44 6.07 -5.32
C GLY A 69 7.64 5.01 -4.56
N PHE A 70 7.84 4.85 -3.25
CA PHE A 70 7.01 3.98 -2.40
C PHE A 70 5.91 4.73 -1.63
N TYR A 71 5.79 6.06 -1.79
CA TYR A 71 4.76 6.90 -1.16
C TYR A 71 3.37 6.63 -1.78
N ASP A 72 2.94 5.38 -1.78
CA ASP A 72 1.76 4.89 -2.49
C ASP A 72 0.48 5.61 -2.06
N ASN A 73 0.31 5.91 -0.76
CA ASN A 73 -0.86 6.65 -0.28
C ASN A 73 -0.85 8.10 -0.77
N ALA A 74 0.29 8.79 -0.69
CA ALA A 74 0.41 10.16 -1.18
C ALA A 74 0.18 10.24 -2.70
N PHE A 75 0.80 9.33 -3.47
CA PHE A 75 0.56 9.24 -4.91
C PHE A 75 -0.91 8.93 -5.23
N SER A 76 -1.58 8.06 -4.48
CA SER A 76 -2.99 7.74 -4.66
C SER A 76 -3.90 8.95 -4.41
N VAL A 77 -3.68 9.67 -3.30
CA VAL A 77 -4.43 10.89 -2.99
C VAL A 77 -4.25 11.92 -4.10
N MET A 78 -3.00 12.14 -4.53
CA MET A 78 -2.71 13.11 -5.57
C MET A 78 -3.25 12.69 -6.93
N ARG A 79 -3.16 11.41 -7.30
CA ARG A 79 -3.72 10.88 -8.55
C ARG A 79 -5.21 11.17 -8.64
N ARG A 80 -5.98 10.78 -7.62
CA ARG A 80 -7.41 11.08 -7.52
C ARG A 80 -7.70 12.59 -7.52
N CYS A 81 -6.85 13.38 -6.87
CA CYS A 81 -6.98 14.83 -6.85
C CYS A 81 -6.81 15.44 -8.25
N TYR A 82 -5.76 15.08 -8.99
CA TYR A 82 -5.53 15.56 -10.36
C TYR A 82 -6.63 15.09 -11.32
N GLU A 83 -7.04 13.82 -11.25
CA GLU A 83 -8.13 13.26 -12.06
C GLU A 83 -9.45 14.02 -11.85
N GLN A 84 -9.79 14.38 -10.60
CA GLN A 84 -11.04 15.10 -10.30
C GLN A 84 -10.96 16.61 -10.50
N LEU A 85 -9.76 17.19 -10.44
CA LEU A 85 -9.59 18.58 -10.83
C LEU A 85 -9.88 18.78 -12.32
N ASP A 86 -9.55 17.76 -13.11
CA ASP A 86 -9.78 17.68 -14.56
C ASP A 86 -9.28 18.95 -15.27
N ARG A 87 -7.98 19.23 -15.08
CA ARG A 87 -7.35 20.40 -15.70
C ARG A 87 -7.37 20.23 -17.23
N PRO A 88 -7.57 21.33 -18.00
CA PRO A 88 -7.50 21.27 -19.46
C PRO A 88 -6.21 20.60 -19.94
N PRO A 89 -6.24 19.76 -20.99
CA PRO A 89 -5.04 19.02 -21.44
C PRO A 89 -3.85 19.89 -21.84
N ASN A 90 -4.08 21.16 -22.18
CA ASN A 90 -3.06 22.15 -22.52
C ASN A 90 -2.62 23.01 -21.33
N ALA A 91 -3.24 22.84 -20.15
CA ALA A 91 -2.81 23.52 -18.93
C ALA A 91 -1.46 22.93 -18.46
N PRO A 92 -0.56 23.77 -17.91
CA PRO A 92 0.67 23.28 -17.32
C PRO A 92 0.37 22.32 -16.17
N LEU A 93 1.12 21.20 -16.12
CA LEU A 93 0.94 20.15 -15.11
C LEU A 93 -0.53 19.71 -14.99
N ALA A 94 -1.14 19.35 -16.13
CA ALA A 94 -2.52 18.89 -16.20
C ALA A 94 -2.69 17.52 -15.54
N THR A 95 -1.68 16.65 -15.63
CA THR A 95 -1.68 15.30 -15.03
C THR A 95 -0.61 15.15 -13.96
N LEU A 96 -0.78 14.15 -13.08
CA LEU A 96 0.21 13.83 -12.07
C LEU A 96 1.56 13.42 -12.68
N GLU A 97 1.53 12.69 -13.80
CA GLU A 97 2.73 12.26 -14.53
C GLU A 97 3.50 13.43 -15.15
N GLN A 98 2.82 14.54 -15.47
CA GLN A 98 3.49 15.78 -15.86
C GLN A 98 4.09 16.47 -14.63
N ALA A 99 3.38 16.45 -13.49
CA ALA A 99 3.78 17.14 -12.27
C ALA A 99 4.94 16.46 -11.52
N LEU A 100 5.13 15.15 -11.66
CA LEU A 100 6.14 14.35 -10.97
C LEU A 100 6.94 13.51 -11.97
N GLN A 101 8.24 13.81 -12.12
CA GLN A 101 9.14 13.11 -13.02
C GLN A 101 10.16 12.23 -12.27
N PRO A 102 10.48 11.02 -12.77
CA PRO A 102 11.34 10.08 -12.06
C PRO A 102 12.80 10.55 -11.97
N HIS A 103 13.43 10.32 -10.81
CA HIS A 103 14.85 10.58 -10.54
C HIS A 103 15.48 9.36 -9.86
N SER A 104 16.65 8.93 -10.35
CA SER A 104 17.28 7.66 -9.96
C SER A 104 18.74 7.78 -9.49
N LEU A 105 19.39 8.93 -9.68
CA LEU A 105 20.80 9.09 -9.35
C LEU A 105 20.97 9.70 -7.96
N ILE A 106 21.48 8.91 -7.03
CA ILE A 106 21.92 9.39 -5.71
C ILE A 106 23.44 9.36 -5.68
N VAL A 107 24.07 10.37 -5.09
CA VAL A 107 25.52 10.38 -4.86
C VAL A 107 25.77 10.44 -3.36
N PHE A 108 26.38 9.39 -2.83
CA PHE A 108 26.82 9.39 -1.43
C PHE A 108 28.22 9.95 -1.36
N GLU A 109 28.50 10.86 -0.43
CA GLU A 109 29.86 11.40 -0.27
C GLU A 109 30.58 10.70 0.87
N GLU A 110 31.77 10.18 0.58
CA GLU A 110 32.60 9.51 1.57
C GLU A 110 33.83 10.38 1.86
N GLN A 111 34.02 10.76 3.12
CA GLN A 111 35.22 11.45 3.57
C GLN A 111 36.26 10.43 4.07
N ARG A 112 37.37 10.29 3.36
CA ARG A 112 38.60 9.62 3.84
C ARG A 112 39.71 10.66 3.98
N ASP A 113 40.79 10.54 3.22
CA ASP A 113 41.81 11.60 3.10
C ASP A 113 41.26 12.85 2.40
N LYS A 114 40.31 12.63 1.48
CA LYS A 114 39.54 13.66 0.76
C LYS A 114 38.13 13.15 0.52
N TRP A 115 37.21 14.05 0.20
CA TRP A 115 35.87 13.70 -0.26
C TRP A 115 35.89 12.92 -1.57
N GLN A 116 35.00 11.94 -1.70
CA GLN A 116 34.90 11.06 -2.86
C GLN A 116 33.45 10.78 -3.22
N HIS A 117 33.07 11.13 -4.46
CA HIS A 117 31.75 10.82 -5.01
C HIS A 117 31.54 9.31 -5.13
N GLN A 118 30.46 8.81 -4.52
CA GLN A 118 29.98 7.44 -4.63
C GLN A 118 28.61 7.42 -5.31
N PRO A 119 28.56 7.61 -6.64
CA PRO A 119 27.28 7.71 -7.34
C PRO A 119 26.64 6.34 -7.47
N LEU A 120 25.35 6.22 -7.18
CA LEU A 120 24.57 5.00 -7.28
C LEU A 120 23.32 5.28 -8.12
N LEU A 121 23.23 4.62 -9.27
CA LEU A 121 22.07 4.71 -10.15
C LEU A 121 21.07 3.61 -9.80
N PHE A 122 19.91 4.00 -9.24
CA PHE A 122 18.87 3.04 -8.87
C PHE A 122 18.04 2.60 -10.10
N PRO A 123 17.75 1.29 -10.25
CA PRO A 123 17.00 0.78 -11.40
C PRO A 123 15.60 1.37 -11.47
N ARG A 124 15.05 1.49 -12.68
CA ARG A 124 13.65 1.88 -12.88
C ARG A 124 12.80 0.66 -13.17
N ASN A 125 11.52 0.71 -12.79
CA ASN A 125 10.55 -0.31 -13.17
C ASN A 125 9.33 0.34 -13.84
N SER A 126 8.45 -0.47 -14.44
CA SER A 126 7.28 0.04 -15.15
C SER A 126 6.04 0.19 -14.26
N ALA A 127 6.14 -0.09 -12.96
CA ALA A 127 5.01 0.02 -12.06
C ALA A 127 4.77 1.51 -11.74
N PRO A 128 3.55 2.05 -11.97
CA PRO A 128 3.23 3.40 -11.54
C PRO A 128 2.94 3.44 -10.03
N PRO A 129 3.36 4.48 -9.30
CA PRO A 129 3.02 4.65 -7.90
C PRO A 129 1.54 5.03 -7.71
N GLY A 130 0.97 4.62 -6.57
CA GLY A 130 -0.38 5.02 -6.12
C GLY A 130 -1.56 4.26 -6.72
N LEU A 131 -1.36 3.06 -7.28
CA LEU A 131 -2.41 2.21 -7.87
C LEU A 131 -2.81 0.97 -7.03
N CYS A 132 -2.83 1.04 -5.69
CA CYS A 132 -3.39 -0.05 -4.83
C CYS A 132 -2.73 -1.42 -5.01
N THR A 133 -1.43 -1.49 -5.28
CA THR A 133 -0.78 -2.79 -5.41
C THR A 133 -0.23 -3.24 -4.04
N PRO A 134 -0.54 -4.46 -3.58
CA PRO A 134 -0.06 -4.97 -2.30
C PRO A 134 1.47 -4.96 -2.18
N VAL A 135 1.94 -4.73 -0.96
CA VAL A 135 3.35 -4.88 -0.60
C VAL A 135 3.65 -6.38 -0.45
N PRO A 136 4.75 -6.91 -1.02
CA PRO A 136 5.10 -8.33 -0.89
C PRO A 136 5.33 -8.69 0.58
N THR A 137 4.93 -9.89 1.02
CA THR A 137 5.26 -10.37 2.39
C THR A 137 6.77 -10.38 2.62
N PRO A 138 7.28 -10.30 3.87
CA PRO A 138 8.72 -10.32 4.12
C PRO A 138 9.43 -11.54 3.52
N ARG A 139 8.76 -12.70 3.45
CA ARG A 139 9.25 -13.89 2.73
C ARG A 139 9.35 -13.65 1.21
N ALA A 140 8.31 -13.09 0.60
CA ALA A 140 8.28 -12.78 -0.83
C ALA A 140 9.23 -11.63 -1.21
N LEU A 141 9.62 -10.81 -0.24
CA LEU A 141 10.57 -9.71 -0.41
C LEU A 141 12.00 -10.21 -0.63
N ILE A 142 12.43 -11.33 -0.03
CA ILE A 142 13.82 -11.82 -0.16
C ILE A 142 14.22 -12.04 -1.65
N PRO A 143 13.45 -12.76 -2.48
CA PRO A 143 13.80 -12.88 -3.90
C PRO A 143 13.81 -11.53 -4.64
N ILE A 144 12.99 -10.56 -4.23
CA ILE A 144 12.96 -9.21 -4.81
C ILE A 144 14.26 -8.47 -4.46
N MET A 145 14.66 -8.47 -3.19
CA MET A 145 15.91 -7.87 -2.73
C MET A 145 17.13 -8.44 -3.47
N LEU A 146 17.14 -9.77 -3.65
CA LEU A 146 18.23 -10.46 -4.34
C LEU A 146 18.28 -10.11 -5.84
N ARG A 147 17.14 -10.08 -6.54
CA ARG A 147 17.08 -9.67 -7.95
C ARG A 147 17.44 -8.20 -8.13
N PHE A 148 17.00 -7.34 -7.21
CA PHE A 148 17.36 -5.93 -7.20
C PHE A 148 18.88 -5.72 -7.16
N LEU A 149 19.63 -6.55 -6.43
CA LEU A 149 21.10 -6.46 -6.46
C LEU A 149 21.67 -6.70 -7.86
N ILE A 150 21.13 -7.65 -8.61
CA ILE A 150 21.56 -7.91 -9.99
C ILE A 150 21.26 -6.71 -10.88
N GLU A 151 20.06 -6.16 -10.79
CA GLU A 151 19.62 -4.97 -11.53
C GLU A 151 20.48 -3.75 -11.19
N LEU A 152 20.78 -3.55 -9.90
CA LEU A 152 21.65 -2.47 -9.42
C LEU A 152 23.05 -2.56 -10.06
N PHE A 153 23.63 -3.76 -10.16
CA PHE A 153 24.92 -3.94 -10.84
C PHE A 153 24.85 -3.72 -12.35
N ASP A 154 23.73 -4.08 -12.98
CA ASP A 154 23.52 -3.84 -14.40
C ASP A 154 23.42 -2.33 -14.70
N GLU A 155 22.69 -1.55 -13.89
CA GLU A 155 22.59 -0.09 -14.03
C GLU A 155 23.92 0.63 -13.80
N GLN A 156 24.73 0.16 -12.86
CA GLN A 156 26.04 0.74 -12.59
C GLN A 156 26.96 0.68 -13.82
N ARG A 157 26.76 -0.29 -14.73
CA ARG A 157 27.54 -0.34 -15.97
C ARG A 157 27.30 0.90 -16.83
N GLU A 158 26.07 1.37 -16.96
CA GLU A 158 25.76 2.58 -17.75
C GLU A 158 26.46 3.81 -17.19
N LEU A 159 26.54 3.91 -15.86
CA LEU A 159 27.22 5.02 -15.17
C LEU A 159 28.76 4.96 -15.23
N TYR A 160 29.33 3.75 -15.35
CA TYR A 160 30.78 3.52 -15.24
C TYR A 160 31.48 3.11 -16.55
N LEU A 161 30.73 2.89 -17.63
CA LEU A 161 31.28 2.65 -18.96
C LEU A 161 31.77 3.98 -19.58
N ASP A 162 32.90 4.45 -19.06
CA ASP A 162 33.69 5.51 -19.69
C ASP A 162 34.33 4.93 -20.97
N ARG A 163 33.63 5.05 -22.11
CA ARG A 163 34.07 4.51 -23.41
C ARG A 163 35.34 5.25 -23.87
N GLY A 164 36.51 4.75 -23.45
CA GLY A 164 37.81 5.24 -23.91
C GLY A 164 39.03 4.95 -23.03
N ARG A 165 38.88 4.39 -21.81
CA ARG A 165 40.01 4.17 -20.87
C ARG A 165 40.13 2.71 -20.40
N THR A 166 41.37 2.22 -20.24
CA THR A 166 41.71 0.88 -19.71
C THR A 166 41.11 0.58 -18.34
N THR A 167 40.94 1.61 -17.50
CA THR A 167 40.26 1.51 -16.20
C THR A 167 38.78 1.12 -16.31
N GLY A 168 38.08 1.54 -17.37
CA GLY A 168 36.69 1.17 -17.63
C GLY A 168 36.51 -0.32 -17.91
N ALA A 169 37.44 -0.93 -18.67
CA ALA A 169 37.42 -2.36 -18.98
C ALA A 169 37.64 -3.23 -17.73
N ILE A 170 38.55 -2.83 -16.83
CA ILE A 170 38.79 -3.52 -15.56
C ILE A 170 37.56 -3.42 -14.65
N ASN A 171 36.96 -2.24 -14.53
CA ASN A 171 35.75 -2.04 -13.74
C ASN A 171 34.58 -2.88 -14.28
N ALA A 172 34.43 -2.97 -15.60
CA ALA A 172 33.41 -3.81 -16.24
C ALA A 172 33.63 -5.31 -15.96
N ALA A 173 34.88 -5.79 -15.98
CA ALA A 173 35.20 -7.18 -15.66
C ALA A 173 34.92 -7.52 -14.19
N VAL A 174 35.28 -6.61 -13.27
CA VAL A 174 34.99 -6.76 -11.83
C VAL A 174 33.49 -6.78 -11.56
N LEU A 175 32.73 -5.84 -12.16
CA LEU A 175 31.27 -5.81 -12.08
C LEU A 175 30.64 -7.10 -12.63
N ALA A 176 31.13 -7.61 -13.76
CA ALA A 176 30.61 -8.85 -14.36
C ALA A 176 30.86 -10.08 -13.48
N ALA A 177 32.05 -10.21 -12.89
CA ALA A 177 32.38 -11.31 -11.98
C ALA A 177 31.52 -11.27 -10.72
N ALA A 178 31.35 -10.09 -10.13
CA ALA A 178 30.54 -9.91 -8.94
C ALA A 178 29.05 -10.13 -9.20
N ARG A 179 28.52 -9.62 -10.33
CA ARG A 179 27.17 -9.92 -10.80
C ARG A 179 26.95 -11.43 -10.96
N ALA A 180 27.92 -12.16 -11.51
CA ALA A 180 27.84 -13.62 -11.65
C ALA A 180 27.82 -14.33 -10.28
N ALA A 181 28.62 -13.88 -9.32
CA ALA A 181 28.61 -14.41 -7.95
C ALA A 181 27.26 -14.17 -7.26
N VAL A 182 26.73 -12.94 -7.35
CA VAL A 182 25.40 -12.58 -6.83
C VAL A 182 24.32 -13.41 -7.50
N ALA A 183 24.31 -13.53 -8.84
CA ALA A 183 23.32 -14.31 -9.57
C ALA A 183 23.35 -15.81 -9.19
N GLY A 184 24.54 -16.38 -9.01
CA GLY A 184 24.68 -17.75 -8.51
C GLY A 184 24.08 -17.93 -7.10
N ALA A 185 24.35 -16.98 -6.20
CA ALA A 185 23.75 -16.96 -4.87
C ALA A 185 22.23 -16.78 -4.91
N VAL A 186 21.70 -15.87 -5.74
CA VAL A 186 20.25 -15.69 -5.93
C VAL A 186 19.61 -17.00 -6.33
N HIS A 187 20.18 -17.69 -7.32
CA HIS A 187 19.63 -18.96 -7.80
C HIS A 187 19.61 -20.04 -6.71
N GLU A 188 20.69 -20.18 -5.93
CA GLU A 188 20.74 -21.10 -4.78
C GLU A 188 19.71 -20.73 -3.69
N LEU A 189 19.61 -19.44 -3.34
CA LEU A 189 18.71 -18.94 -2.31
C LEU A 189 17.23 -19.09 -2.71
N GLU A 190 16.87 -18.79 -3.96
CA GLU A 190 15.53 -19.01 -4.50
C GLU A 190 15.13 -20.49 -4.45
N GLN A 191 16.05 -21.41 -4.74
CA GLN A 191 15.79 -22.86 -4.61
C GLN A 191 15.57 -23.29 -3.16
N LEU A 192 16.29 -22.71 -2.20
CA LEU A 192 16.16 -23.00 -0.78
C LEU A 192 14.90 -22.39 -0.16
N LEU A 193 14.45 -21.23 -0.67
CA LEU A 193 13.22 -20.56 -0.28
C LEU A 193 11.97 -21.16 -0.96
N ALA A 194 12.14 -22.00 -1.98
CA ALA A 194 11.03 -22.63 -2.69
C ALA A 194 10.20 -23.53 -1.75
N PRO A 195 8.86 -23.41 -1.76
CA PRO A 195 7.99 -24.13 -0.83
C PRO A 195 8.08 -25.65 -1.08
N ARG A 196 8.64 -26.37 -0.10
CA ARG A 196 8.61 -27.83 0.02
C ARG A 196 8.07 -28.19 1.41
N GLY A 197 6.74 -28.19 1.55
CA GLY A 197 6.04 -28.45 2.82
C GLY A 197 6.11 -27.28 3.80
N THR A 198 5.17 -27.23 4.74
CA THR A 198 4.96 -26.14 5.72
C THR A 198 6.24 -25.77 6.50
N GLY A 199 6.63 -24.49 6.45
CA GLY A 199 7.69 -23.89 7.28
C GLY A 199 9.14 -24.10 6.78
N LEU A 200 10.02 -23.16 7.12
CA LEU A 200 11.48 -23.36 7.05
C LEU A 200 11.91 -24.19 8.27
N GLY A 201 12.01 -25.52 8.13
CA GLY A 201 12.53 -26.36 9.22
C GLY A 201 13.93 -25.89 9.70
N GLY A 202 14.24 -26.05 10.99
CA GLY A 202 15.47 -25.51 11.62
C GLY A 202 16.76 -25.82 10.86
N ASN A 203 16.95 -27.05 10.39
CA ASN A 203 18.13 -27.43 9.60
C ASN A 203 18.26 -26.67 8.26
N ARG A 204 17.14 -26.29 7.63
CA ARG A 204 17.14 -25.49 6.39
C ARG A 204 17.46 -24.03 6.69
N ARG A 205 16.89 -23.48 7.76
CA ARG A 205 17.17 -22.11 8.24
C ARG A 205 18.65 -21.94 8.56
N ASP A 206 19.24 -22.89 9.29
CA ASP A 206 20.66 -22.84 9.63
C ASP A 206 21.57 -22.96 8.40
N ALA A 207 21.21 -23.81 7.43
CA ALA A 207 21.94 -23.91 6.17
C ALA A 207 21.88 -22.60 5.37
N LEU A 208 20.71 -21.97 5.32
CA LEU A 208 20.48 -20.69 4.66
C LEU A 208 21.32 -19.57 5.29
N LEU A 209 21.26 -19.44 6.63
CA LEU A 209 22.02 -18.44 7.38
C LEU A 209 23.54 -18.62 7.20
N ARG A 210 24.05 -19.86 7.32
CA ARG A 210 25.48 -20.16 7.07
C ARG A 210 25.92 -19.81 5.65
N ARG A 211 25.05 -20.01 4.65
CA ARG A 211 25.39 -19.69 3.26
C ARG A 211 25.44 -18.17 3.04
N LEU A 212 24.47 -17.44 3.57
CA LEU A 212 24.44 -15.97 3.51
C LEU A 212 25.67 -15.35 4.17
N LEU A 213 26.05 -15.81 5.37
CA LEU A 213 27.27 -15.35 6.06
C LEU A 213 28.53 -15.68 5.25
N THR A 214 28.65 -16.90 4.72
CA THR A 214 29.77 -17.27 3.84
C THR A 214 29.83 -16.35 2.61
N LEU A 215 28.69 -16.04 1.99
CA LEU A 215 28.64 -15.18 0.81
C LEU A 215 29.05 -13.73 1.14
N SER A 216 28.52 -13.15 2.21
CA SER A 216 28.92 -11.81 2.68
C SER A 216 30.42 -11.78 2.97
N ALA A 217 30.97 -12.78 3.69
CA ALA A 217 32.40 -12.88 3.95
C ALA A 217 33.26 -13.03 2.67
N VAL A 218 32.77 -13.76 1.66
CA VAL A 218 33.44 -13.89 0.35
C VAL A 218 33.40 -12.59 -0.44
N VAL A 219 32.24 -11.92 -0.48
CA VAL A 219 32.09 -10.58 -1.10
C VAL A 219 32.98 -9.56 -0.39
N GLN A 220 33.15 -9.66 0.91
CA GLN A 220 34.07 -8.80 1.65
C GLN A 220 35.52 -9.13 1.29
N GLY A 221 35.97 -10.36 1.53
CA GLY A 221 37.38 -10.75 1.42
C GLY A 221 37.95 -10.69 0.00
N ILE A 222 37.14 -10.96 -1.03
CA ILE A 222 37.58 -10.83 -2.43
C ILE A 222 37.75 -9.36 -2.81
N PHE A 223 36.84 -8.50 -2.35
CA PHE A 223 36.72 -7.16 -2.92
C PHE A 223 37.41 -6.07 -2.08
N GLU A 224 37.66 -6.27 -0.78
CA GLU A 224 38.33 -5.28 0.09
C GLU A 224 39.66 -4.75 -0.51
N GLY A 225 40.51 -5.64 -1.02
CA GLY A 225 41.74 -5.26 -1.71
C GLY A 225 41.54 -4.61 -3.09
N MET A 226 40.47 -4.96 -3.82
CA MET A 226 40.15 -4.39 -5.13
C MET A 226 39.42 -3.04 -5.06
N LEU A 227 38.77 -2.73 -3.94
CA LEU A 227 37.87 -1.60 -3.77
C LEU A 227 38.49 -0.37 -3.11
N THR A 228 39.59 -0.55 -2.40
CA THR A 228 40.30 0.54 -1.73
C THR A 228 40.66 1.68 -2.70
N GLY A 229 40.97 1.36 -3.96
CA GLY A 229 41.26 2.35 -5.02
C GLY A 229 40.09 2.72 -5.95
N ARG A 230 38.86 2.25 -5.71
CA ARG A 230 37.73 2.40 -6.65
C ARG A 230 36.45 2.88 -5.94
N PRO A 231 36.36 4.18 -5.57
CA PRO A 231 35.20 4.75 -4.86
C PRO A 231 33.88 4.38 -5.52
N ARG A 232 33.71 4.70 -6.80
CA ARG A 232 32.52 4.36 -7.60
C ARG A 232 31.99 2.93 -7.39
N LEU A 233 32.86 1.92 -7.25
CA LEU A 233 32.39 0.55 -7.05
C LEU A 233 32.01 0.25 -5.60
N ARG A 234 32.59 0.93 -4.60
CA ARG A 234 32.36 0.66 -3.17
C ARG A 234 30.90 0.81 -2.76
N ALA A 235 30.22 1.88 -3.14
CA ALA A 235 28.82 2.08 -2.74
C ALA A 235 27.90 0.93 -3.18
N ALA A 236 28.05 0.43 -4.40
CA ALA A 236 27.26 -0.70 -4.88
C ALA A 236 27.53 -1.99 -4.08
N TRP A 237 28.77 -2.22 -3.64
CA TRP A 237 29.12 -3.36 -2.80
C TRP A 237 28.65 -3.22 -1.36
N SER A 238 28.80 -2.03 -0.76
CA SER A 238 28.26 -1.76 0.58
C SER A 238 26.74 -1.92 0.59
N ALA A 239 26.04 -1.48 -0.45
CA ALA A 239 24.60 -1.70 -0.61
C ALA A 239 24.27 -3.20 -0.70
N ALA A 240 25.04 -3.98 -1.46
CA ALA A 240 24.86 -5.43 -1.55
C ALA A 240 25.11 -6.16 -0.22
N ASP A 241 26.18 -5.82 0.49
CA ASP A 241 26.51 -6.42 1.79
C ASP A 241 25.42 -6.10 2.83
N LEU A 242 25.03 -4.83 2.95
CA LEU A 242 23.92 -4.42 3.83
C LEU A 242 22.61 -5.13 3.46
N THR A 243 22.32 -5.35 2.17
CA THR A 243 21.15 -6.12 1.72
C THR A 243 21.21 -7.56 2.22
N LEU A 244 22.36 -8.23 2.11
CA LEU A 244 22.55 -9.59 2.59
C LEU A 244 22.44 -9.68 4.11
N VAL A 245 22.98 -8.71 4.84
CA VAL A 245 22.85 -8.60 6.31
C VAL A 245 21.38 -8.39 6.72
N MET A 246 20.64 -7.53 6.02
CA MET A 246 19.19 -7.35 6.27
C MET A 246 18.42 -8.66 6.04
N ILE A 247 18.69 -9.39 4.95
CA ILE A 247 18.07 -10.71 4.70
C ILE A 247 18.41 -11.69 5.82
N HIS A 248 19.69 -11.76 6.21
CA HIS A 248 20.15 -12.62 7.30
C HIS A 248 19.43 -12.30 8.61
N GLY A 249 19.39 -11.02 9.00
CA GLY A 249 18.69 -10.55 10.19
C GLY A 249 17.19 -10.84 10.15
N MET A 250 16.52 -10.60 9.02
CA MET A 250 15.09 -10.91 8.85
C MET A 250 14.79 -12.40 9.04
N ILE A 251 15.65 -13.30 8.52
CA ILE A 251 15.52 -14.74 8.72
C ILE A 251 15.81 -15.10 10.18
N GLN A 252 16.88 -14.57 10.76
CA GLN A 252 17.31 -14.89 12.11
C GLN A 252 16.30 -14.43 13.16
N GLU A 253 15.67 -13.28 12.97
CA GLU A 253 14.63 -12.73 13.83
C GLU A 253 13.24 -13.34 13.57
N GLY A 254 13.08 -14.23 12.58
CA GLY A 254 11.79 -14.86 12.27
C GLY A 254 10.77 -13.95 11.59
N LEU A 255 11.15 -12.75 11.15
CA LEU A 255 10.27 -11.76 10.51
C LEU A 255 9.64 -12.28 9.21
N ILE A 256 10.25 -13.27 8.59
CA ILE A 256 9.80 -13.89 7.33
C ILE A 256 8.73 -14.96 7.51
N ASP A 257 8.51 -15.37 8.76
CA ASP A 257 7.50 -16.35 9.14
C ASP A 257 6.21 -15.67 9.65
N GLU A 258 6.20 -14.33 9.73
CA GLU A 258 5.10 -13.50 10.24
C GLU A 258 4.33 -12.80 9.12
N ASP A 259 3.00 -12.78 9.25
CA ASP A 259 2.09 -12.01 8.38
C ASP A 259 0.80 -11.68 9.17
N PRO A 260 0.58 -10.42 9.59
CA PRO A 260 1.44 -9.25 9.40
C PRO A 260 2.69 -9.30 10.29
N VAL A 261 3.77 -8.65 9.84
CA VAL A 261 5.03 -8.54 10.60
C VAL A 261 5.01 -7.29 11.48
N ASP A 262 5.47 -7.41 12.73
CA ASP A 262 5.63 -6.26 13.63
C ASP A 262 7.11 -5.82 13.73
N TRP A 263 7.52 -4.89 12.86
CA TRP A 263 8.87 -4.32 12.90
C TRP A 263 9.17 -3.60 14.23
N ARG A 264 8.13 -3.04 14.89
CA ARG A 264 8.29 -2.18 16.08
C ARG A 264 8.94 -2.91 17.25
N ARG A 265 8.85 -4.25 17.30
CA ARG A 265 9.52 -5.04 18.34
C ARG A 265 11.04 -4.90 18.34
N LEU A 266 11.63 -4.48 17.21
CA LEU A 266 13.06 -4.25 17.07
C LEU A 266 13.49 -2.84 17.50
N ASP A 267 12.55 -1.92 17.75
CA ASP A 267 12.86 -0.50 18.01
C ASP A 267 13.58 -0.23 19.35
N HIS A 268 13.78 -1.27 20.18
CA HIS A 268 14.60 -1.20 21.39
C HIS A 268 16.12 -1.18 21.11
N GLU A 269 16.51 -1.45 19.87
CA GLU A 269 17.90 -1.40 19.39
C GLU A 269 18.03 -0.30 18.33
N ASP A 270 19.23 0.26 18.17
CA ASP A 270 19.54 1.17 17.06
C ASP A 270 19.68 0.38 15.74
N PHE A 271 19.29 0.96 14.59
CA PHE A 271 19.36 0.27 13.30
C PHE A 271 20.80 -0.15 12.92
N ARG A 272 21.82 0.65 13.24
CA ARG A 272 23.23 0.31 12.97
C ARG A 272 23.71 -0.79 13.91
N ALA A 273 23.30 -0.74 15.18
CA ALA A 273 23.59 -1.81 16.14
C ALA A 273 22.96 -3.14 15.71
N TRP A 274 21.70 -3.13 15.25
CA TRP A 274 21.00 -4.29 14.72
C TRP A 274 21.73 -4.90 13.52
N LEU A 275 22.17 -4.08 12.55
CA LEU A 275 22.97 -4.54 11.42
C LEU A 275 24.28 -5.20 11.88
N GLY A 276 24.99 -4.59 12.82
CA GLY A 276 26.24 -5.13 13.39
C GLY A 276 26.02 -6.49 14.05
N ARG A 277 24.96 -6.62 14.85
CA ARG A 277 24.57 -7.89 15.51
C ARG A 277 24.25 -9.00 14.52
N HIS A 278 23.78 -8.66 13.32
CA HIS A 278 23.49 -9.62 12.24
C HIS A 278 24.61 -9.82 11.22
N GLY A 279 25.82 -9.31 11.50
CA GLY A 279 27.03 -9.64 10.76
C GLY A 279 27.56 -8.54 9.84
N ALA A 280 27.01 -7.32 9.88
CA ALA A 280 27.66 -6.19 9.20
C ALA A 280 29.00 -5.86 9.85
N ASN A 281 30.04 -5.74 9.02
CA ASN A 281 31.37 -5.32 9.45
C ASN A 281 31.46 -3.78 9.58
N GLU A 282 32.56 -3.29 10.17
CA GLU A 282 32.81 -1.85 10.34
C GLU A 282 32.77 -1.05 9.04
N ALA A 283 33.20 -1.62 7.90
CA ALA A 283 33.17 -0.93 6.61
C ALA A 283 31.74 -0.74 6.08
N ALA A 284 30.84 -1.72 6.29
CA ALA A 284 29.43 -1.62 5.96
C ALA A 284 28.69 -0.68 6.92
N LEU A 285 29.00 -0.74 8.21
CA LEU A 285 28.42 0.16 9.21
C LEU A 285 28.86 1.61 8.97
N SER A 286 30.11 1.86 8.59
CA SER A 286 30.63 3.19 8.26
C SER A 286 30.35 3.64 6.81
N ALA A 287 29.60 2.85 6.02
CA ALA A 287 29.34 3.17 4.63
C ALA A 287 28.51 4.45 4.49
N ALA A 288 28.89 5.30 3.53
CA ALA A 288 28.18 6.54 3.22
C ALA A 288 26.71 6.29 2.80
N SER A 289 26.41 5.12 2.21
CA SER A 289 25.04 4.72 1.88
C SER A 289 24.17 4.49 3.11
N LEU A 290 24.71 3.90 4.18
CA LEU A 290 23.99 3.75 5.45
C LEU A 290 23.85 5.10 6.16
N ALA A 291 24.91 5.91 6.16
CA ALA A 291 24.83 7.28 6.68
C ALA A 291 23.76 8.12 5.95
N GLY A 292 23.58 7.91 4.64
CA GLY A 292 22.52 8.54 3.85
C GLY A 292 21.11 8.15 4.28
N VAL A 293 20.89 6.94 4.80
CA VAL A 293 19.60 6.54 5.38
C VAL A 293 19.29 7.37 6.63
N TYR A 294 20.28 7.56 7.51
CA TYR A 294 20.12 8.38 8.72
C TYR A 294 19.96 9.87 8.40
N ALA A 295 20.75 10.39 7.45
CA ALA A 295 20.65 11.78 7.00
C ALA A 295 19.29 12.07 6.33
N GLY A 296 18.80 11.15 5.47
CA GLY A 296 17.48 11.27 4.85
C GLY A 296 16.31 11.20 5.85
N ALA A 297 16.56 10.66 7.03
CA ALA A 297 15.65 10.65 8.17
C ALA A 297 15.90 11.81 9.17
N TYR A 298 16.77 12.78 8.83
CA TYR A 298 17.23 13.87 9.71
C TYR A 298 17.64 13.38 11.11
N SER A 299 18.35 12.26 11.13
CA SER A 299 18.71 11.53 12.34
C SER A 299 20.20 11.14 12.33
N ALA A 300 21.04 11.82 11.54
CA ALA A 300 22.48 11.55 11.50
C ALA A 300 23.17 11.74 12.86
N ASP A 301 22.58 12.54 13.76
CA ASP A 301 23.05 12.87 15.10
C ASP A 301 22.46 11.97 16.21
N ILE A 302 21.53 11.08 15.91
CA ILE A 302 20.83 10.26 16.91
C ILE A 302 20.68 8.79 16.48
N GLU A 303 20.36 7.93 17.45
CA GLU A 303 19.95 6.55 17.19
C GLU A 303 18.51 6.49 16.63
N ILE A 304 18.26 5.58 15.70
CA ILE A 304 16.93 5.29 15.14
C ILE A 304 16.52 3.88 15.56
N GLY A 305 15.27 3.69 15.98
CA GLY A 305 14.73 2.35 16.27
C GLY A 305 14.94 1.39 15.10
N ALA A 306 15.52 0.21 15.33
CA ALA A 306 15.94 -0.71 14.28
C ALA A 306 14.79 -1.19 13.40
N GLY A 307 13.60 -1.36 13.98
CA GLY A 307 12.39 -1.73 13.24
C GLY A 307 11.98 -0.64 12.25
N THR A 308 11.94 0.60 12.73
CA THR A 308 11.63 1.79 11.94
C THR A 308 12.67 1.99 10.82
N GLY A 309 13.96 1.90 11.15
CA GLY A 309 15.05 2.03 10.18
C GLY A 309 15.04 0.93 9.10
N LEU A 310 14.83 -0.32 9.51
CA LEU A 310 14.72 -1.47 8.61
C LEU A 310 13.48 -1.34 7.71
N HIS A 311 12.30 -1.06 8.27
CA HIS A 311 11.06 -0.88 7.52
C HIS A 311 11.19 0.20 6.46
N TRP A 312 11.67 1.40 6.83
CA TRP A 312 11.88 2.50 5.91
C TRP A 312 12.84 2.13 4.78
N THR A 313 13.97 1.53 5.12
CA THR A 313 15.00 1.12 4.14
C THR A 313 14.44 0.08 3.17
N LEU A 314 13.69 -0.91 3.67
CA LEU A 314 13.07 -1.92 2.82
C LEU A 314 12.04 -1.31 1.86
N ARG A 315 11.21 -0.38 2.36
CA ARG A 315 10.22 0.32 1.52
C ARG A 315 10.89 1.15 0.44
N MET A 316 11.88 1.96 0.83
CA MET A 316 12.66 2.85 -0.02
C MET A 316 13.38 2.11 -1.15
N LEU A 317 13.98 0.95 -0.86
CA LEU A 317 14.89 0.28 -1.79
C LEU A 317 14.24 -0.83 -2.62
N TYR A 318 13.24 -1.53 -2.10
CA TYR A 318 12.77 -2.78 -2.73
C TYR A 318 11.27 -2.79 -3.04
N THR A 319 10.55 -1.73 -2.68
CA THR A 319 9.09 -1.63 -2.94
C THR A 319 8.67 -0.37 -3.68
N TYR A 320 9.63 0.49 -4.07
CA TYR A 320 9.31 1.68 -4.85
C TYR A 320 8.81 1.32 -6.25
N ARG A 321 8.00 2.21 -6.81
CA ARG A 321 7.37 2.06 -8.12
C ARG A 321 7.90 3.14 -9.05
N GLY A 322 8.29 2.74 -10.25
CA GLY A 322 8.86 3.61 -11.28
C GLY A 322 10.31 3.99 -11.02
N ALA A 323 10.55 4.80 -9.99
CA ALA A 323 11.89 5.24 -9.60
C ALA A 323 11.98 5.45 -8.07
N ILE A 324 13.19 5.47 -7.52
CA ILE A 324 13.41 5.72 -6.08
C ILE A 324 12.85 7.08 -5.66
N PHE A 325 13.03 8.11 -6.49
CA PHE A 325 12.51 9.45 -6.29
C PHE A 325 11.70 9.95 -7.48
N TYR A 326 10.86 10.95 -7.20
CA TYR A 326 10.17 11.78 -8.15
C TYR A 326 10.41 13.25 -7.81
N LYS A 327 10.89 14.00 -8.79
CA LYS A 327 11.06 15.44 -8.73
C LYS A 327 9.80 16.13 -9.21
N MET A 328 9.30 17.05 -8.40
CA MET A 328 8.22 17.94 -8.78
C MET A 328 8.67 18.88 -9.89
N GLN A 329 7.81 19.12 -10.88
CA GLN A 329 8.06 20.00 -12.03
C GLN A 329 7.63 21.46 -11.77
N ALA A 330 7.35 21.78 -10.51
CA ALA A 330 7.19 23.11 -9.90
C ALA A 330 7.44 22.93 -8.38
N GLY A 331 7.16 23.94 -7.56
CA GLY A 331 7.26 23.80 -6.10
C GLY A 331 6.17 22.87 -5.52
N MET A 332 6.39 22.36 -4.30
CA MET A 332 5.41 21.49 -3.63
C MET A 332 4.06 22.18 -3.42
N GLY A 333 4.07 23.48 -3.14
CA GLY A 333 2.90 24.34 -3.07
C GLY A 333 2.02 24.21 -4.31
N GLU A 334 2.61 24.25 -5.50
CA GLU A 334 1.93 24.15 -6.79
C GLU A 334 1.54 22.71 -7.16
N VAL A 335 2.40 21.74 -6.84
CA VAL A 335 2.22 20.35 -7.26
C VAL A 335 1.30 19.58 -6.31
N ILE A 336 1.27 19.92 -5.03
CA ILE A 336 0.53 19.18 -3.99
C ILE A 336 -0.59 20.03 -3.39
N PHE A 337 -0.25 21.18 -2.81
CA PHE A 337 -1.19 21.89 -1.94
C PHE A 337 -2.21 22.76 -2.67
N ALA A 338 -1.83 23.41 -3.77
CA ALA A 338 -2.76 24.16 -4.62
C ALA A 338 -3.84 23.24 -5.24
N PRO A 339 -3.50 22.06 -5.82
CA PRO A 339 -4.49 21.08 -6.26
C PRO A 339 -5.47 20.68 -5.16
N LEU A 340 -4.97 20.27 -3.99
CA LEU A 340 -5.81 19.86 -2.85
C LEU A 340 -6.72 21.01 -2.41
N TYR A 341 -6.18 22.22 -2.25
CA TYR A 341 -6.98 23.40 -1.91
C TYR A 341 -8.10 23.68 -2.92
N LEU A 342 -7.77 23.73 -4.20
CA LEU A 342 -8.74 24.04 -5.26
C LEU A 342 -9.87 23.01 -5.30
N LEU A 343 -9.55 21.73 -5.17
CA LEU A 343 -10.53 20.66 -5.17
C LEU A 343 -11.39 20.68 -3.91
N LEU A 344 -10.79 20.85 -2.72
CA LEU A 344 -11.52 20.93 -1.46
C LEU A 344 -12.44 22.17 -1.40
N ARG A 345 -11.98 23.33 -1.88
CA ARG A 345 -12.80 24.54 -2.01
C ARG A 345 -13.96 24.30 -2.99
N ARG A 346 -13.71 23.66 -4.14
CA ARG A 346 -14.75 23.27 -5.11
C ARG A 346 -15.80 22.33 -4.49
N ARG A 347 -15.39 21.43 -3.60
CA ARG A 347 -16.29 20.52 -2.87
C ARG A 347 -17.10 21.23 -1.77
N GLY A 348 -16.73 22.44 -1.37
CA GLY A 348 -17.43 23.23 -0.35
C GLY A 348 -16.82 23.16 1.05
N VAL A 349 -15.54 22.77 1.18
CA VAL A 349 -14.80 22.92 2.45
C VAL A 349 -14.53 24.40 2.73
N GLU A 350 -14.82 24.86 3.95
CA GLU A 350 -14.54 26.24 4.36
C GLU A 350 -13.08 26.37 4.82
N PHE A 351 -12.39 27.43 4.37
CA PHE A 351 -11.03 27.76 4.81
C PHE A 351 -11.04 29.08 5.58
N ARG A 352 -10.42 29.11 6.76
CA ARG A 352 -10.24 30.29 7.61
C ARG A 352 -8.75 30.57 7.75
N PHE A 353 -8.22 31.31 6.78
CA PHE A 353 -6.86 31.85 6.80
C PHE A 353 -6.69 32.92 7.88
N PHE A 354 -5.46 33.22 8.27
CA PHE A 354 -5.12 34.20 9.31
C PHE A 354 -5.73 33.88 10.68
N HIS A 355 -5.88 32.60 11.01
CA HIS A 355 -6.34 32.15 12.31
C HIS A 355 -5.29 31.25 12.95
N ARG A 356 -4.61 31.78 13.97
CA ARG A 356 -3.64 31.03 14.77
C ARG A 356 -4.34 30.37 15.93
N VAL A 357 -4.01 29.11 16.23
CA VAL A 357 -4.46 28.42 17.44
C VAL A 357 -3.54 28.82 18.59
N ASP A 358 -4.13 29.21 19.71
CA ASP A 358 -3.39 29.59 20.92
C ASP A 358 -3.54 28.53 22.02
N ALA A 359 -4.70 27.87 22.19
CA ALA A 359 -4.88 26.78 23.16
C ALA A 359 -6.10 25.87 22.89
N LEU A 360 -6.02 24.62 23.36
CA LEU A 360 -7.15 23.69 23.49
C LEU A 360 -7.50 23.56 24.98
N ARG A 361 -8.78 23.75 25.31
CA ARG A 361 -9.30 23.72 26.69
C ARG A 361 -10.20 22.52 26.91
N LEU A 362 -9.95 21.78 27.97
CA LEU A 362 -10.74 20.62 28.35
C LEU A 362 -12.06 21.02 29.00
N SER A 363 -13.05 20.12 28.90
CA SER A 363 -14.26 20.19 29.70
C SER A 363 -13.96 19.97 31.19
N THR A 364 -14.89 20.36 32.05
CA THR A 364 -14.77 20.15 33.51
C THR A 364 -14.62 18.67 33.89
N ASP A 365 -15.27 17.77 33.13
CA ASP A 365 -15.13 16.31 33.28
C ASP A 365 -13.88 15.73 32.61
N ARG A 366 -13.08 16.56 31.92
CA ARG A 366 -11.86 16.23 31.17
C ARG A 366 -12.01 15.16 30.10
N ARG A 367 -13.24 14.88 29.65
CA ARG A 367 -13.51 13.84 28.63
C ARG A 367 -13.40 14.33 27.20
N ARG A 368 -13.42 15.64 26.96
CA ARG A 368 -13.48 16.25 25.62
C ARG A 368 -12.83 17.63 25.60
N ILE A 369 -12.52 18.11 24.40
CA ILE A 369 -12.20 19.52 24.18
C ILE A 369 -13.49 20.34 24.23
N ALA A 370 -13.60 21.23 25.21
CA ALA A 370 -14.76 22.12 25.36
C ALA A 370 -14.63 23.39 24.52
N ARG A 371 -13.40 23.90 24.37
CA ARG A 371 -13.12 25.17 23.71
C ARG A 371 -11.79 25.15 22.96
N VAL A 372 -11.75 25.84 21.82
CA VAL A 372 -10.52 26.18 21.10
C VAL A 372 -10.32 27.69 21.16
N GLU A 373 -9.19 28.13 21.71
CA GLU A 373 -8.76 29.52 21.73
C GLU A 373 -7.93 29.81 20.48
N LEU A 374 -8.40 30.78 19.70
CA LEU A 374 -7.80 31.23 18.45
C LEU A 374 -7.47 32.72 18.54
N ALA A 375 -6.57 33.17 17.69
CA ALA A 375 -6.33 34.57 17.39
C ALA A 375 -6.47 34.80 15.90
N ARG A 376 -7.44 35.65 15.52
CA ARG A 376 -7.55 36.18 14.17
C ARG A 376 -6.47 37.23 13.98
N GLN A 377 -5.55 36.97 13.06
CA GLN A 377 -4.32 37.74 12.88
C GLN A 377 -4.57 39.04 12.11
N ILE A 378 -5.50 39.03 11.16
CA ILE A 378 -5.91 40.22 10.42
C ILE A 378 -7.33 40.04 9.87
N ASP A 379 -8.02 41.15 9.67
CA ASP A 379 -9.35 41.20 9.07
C ASP A 379 -9.29 41.27 7.54
N LEU A 380 -10.24 40.61 6.90
CA LEU A 380 -10.41 40.61 5.45
C LEU A 380 -11.34 41.75 5.02
N ILE A 381 -11.08 42.34 3.84
CA ILE A 381 -11.98 43.30 3.20
C ILE A 381 -13.22 42.58 2.64
N GLY A 382 -13.02 41.38 2.10
CA GLY A 382 -14.06 40.51 1.57
C GLY A 382 -14.50 39.41 2.55
N ALA A 383 -15.47 38.59 2.13
CA ALA A 383 -15.95 37.46 2.93
C ALA A 383 -14.92 36.32 3.04
N ASP A 384 -14.20 36.05 1.94
CA ASP A 384 -13.23 34.97 1.82
C ASP A 384 -11.89 35.51 1.30
N TYR A 385 -10.79 34.84 1.69
CA TYR A 385 -9.45 35.13 1.19
C TYR A 385 -9.11 34.20 0.02
N GLU A 386 -8.63 34.78 -1.07
CA GLU A 386 -8.17 34.06 -2.26
C GLU A 386 -6.64 34.03 -2.31
N PRO A 387 -5.99 32.94 -1.89
CA PRO A 387 -4.57 32.95 -1.61
C PRO A 387 -3.68 32.78 -2.84
N LEU A 388 -4.19 32.21 -3.93
CA LEU A 388 -3.38 31.81 -5.07
C LEU A 388 -3.24 32.93 -6.11
N ILE A 389 -2.08 32.98 -6.76
CA ILE A 389 -1.75 33.84 -7.89
C ILE A 389 -1.47 32.99 -9.14
N ASP A 390 -1.57 33.58 -10.33
CA ASP A 390 -1.20 32.90 -11.58
C ASP A 390 0.27 33.18 -11.96
N VAL A 391 1.05 32.12 -12.09
CA VAL A 391 2.40 32.18 -12.65
C VAL A 391 2.48 31.20 -13.82
N HIS A 392 2.49 31.75 -15.04
CA HIS A 392 2.56 30.96 -16.29
C HIS A 392 1.39 29.97 -16.45
N GLY A 393 0.18 30.33 -16.02
CA GLY A 393 -0.98 29.44 -16.08
C GLY A 393 -1.04 28.40 -14.95
N LEU A 394 -0.09 28.43 -14.01
CA LEU A 394 -0.12 27.61 -12.79
C LEU A 394 -0.68 28.40 -11.60
N PRO A 395 -1.56 27.79 -10.80
CA PRO A 395 -2.03 28.38 -9.55
C PRO A 395 -0.97 28.19 -8.46
N CYS A 396 -0.39 29.28 -7.99
CA CYS A 396 0.78 29.30 -7.11
C CYS A 396 0.53 30.05 -5.79
N TRP A 397 1.25 29.68 -4.73
CA TRP A 397 1.22 30.39 -3.46
C TRP A 397 2.22 31.55 -3.47
N PRO A 398 1.82 32.79 -3.20
CA PRO A 398 2.77 33.90 -3.08
C PRO A 398 3.57 33.82 -1.78
N SER A 399 4.81 34.33 -1.78
CA SER A 399 5.66 34.41 -0.59
C SER A 399 5.10 35.38 0.46
N GLU A 400 4.36 36.39 0.00
CA GLU A 400 3.68 37.40 0.82
C GLU A 400 2.16 37.26 0.71
N PRO A 401 1.38 37.67 1.73
CA PRO A 401 -0.08 37.71 1.62
C PRO A 401 -0.53 38.73 0.56
N ARG A 402 -1.71 38.51 -0.02
CA ARG A 402 -2.36 39.47 -0.91
C ARG A 402 -2.94 40.63 -0.11
N TYR A 403 -2.09 41.63 0.15
CA TYR A 403 -2.39 42.77 1.01
C TYR A 403 -3.66 43.53 0.59
N GLU A 404 -3.98 43.55 -0.70
CA GLU A 404 -5.18 44.19 -1.24
C GLU A 404 -6.50 43.56 -0.77
N GLN A 405 -6.45 42.38 -0.14
CA GLN A 405 -7.60 41.70 0.46
C GLN A 405 -7.73 41.95 1.97
N LEU A 406 -6.82 42.72 2.60
CA LEU A 406 -6.69 42.86 4.05
C LEU A 406 -7.00 44.30 4.50
N VAL A 407 -7.79 44.47 5.57
CA VAL A 407 -8.27 45.79 6.05
C VAL A 407 -7.12 46.75 6.40
N ASP A 408 -5.97 46.21 6.84
CA ASP A 408 -4.74 46.96 7.16
C ASP A 408 -3.53 46.46 6.34
N GLY A 409 -3.75 45.97 5.12
CA GLY A 409 -2.72 45.31 4.31
C GLY A 409 -1.46 46.14 4.08
N GLU A 410 -1.60 47.40 3.66
CA GLU A 410 -0.44 48.28 3.44
C GLU A 410 0.32 48.61 4.74
N ARG A 411 -0.39 48.68 5.88
CA ARG A 411 0.27 48.88 7.18
C ARG A 411 1.06 47.65 7.59
N LEU A 412 0.51 46.45 7.35
CA LEU A 412 1.21 45.19 7.58
C LEU A 412 2.48 45.13 6.72
N ARG A 413 2.35 45.39 5.41
CA ARG A 413 3.47 45.43 4.47
C ARG A 413 4.56 46.40 4.92
N ALA A 414 4.19 47.63 5.27
CA ALA A 414 5.13 48.66 5.72
C ALA A 414 5.82 48.32 7.05
N SER A 415 5.19 47.52 7.91
CA SER A 415 5.77 47.12 9.20
C SER A 415 6.87 46.06 9.07
N GLY A 416 6.85 45.26 7.99
CA GLY A 416 7.73 44.11 7.82
C GLY A 416 7.43 42.91 8.73
N GLU A 417 6.35 42.95 9.50
CA GLU A 417 5.88 41.82 10.31
C GLU A 417 5.34 40.70 9.41
N LEU A 418 5.74 39.46 9.70
CA LEU A 418 5.29 38.26 9.00
C LEU A 418 4.24 37.55 9.85
N LEU A 419 3.00 37.43 9.36
CA LEU A 419 1.94 36.75 10.11
C LEU A 419 2.17 35.23 10.23
N GLU A 420 3.08 34.64 9.46
CA GLU A 420 3.46 33.24 9.63
C GLU A 420 4.52 33.04 10.71
N ASP A 421 5.22 34.10 11.14
CA ASP A 421 6.09 34.06 12.31
C ASP A 421 5.23 33.87 13.56
N TRP A 422 5.42 32.75 14.25
CA TRP A 422 4.68 32.45 15.48
C TRP A 422 4.90 33.51 16.57
N GLY A 423 6.07 34.13 16.58
CA GLY A 423 6.49 35.19 17.51
C GLY A 423 6.05 36.59 17.11
N SER A 424 5.35 36.77 15.98
CA SER A 424 4.91 38.08 15.48
C SER A 424 4.20 38.91 16.56
N THR A 425 4.50 40.21 16.56
CA THR A 425 3.91 41.16 17.51
C THR A 425 2.71 41.88 16.94
N TRP A 426 2.30 41.55 15.71
CA TRP A 426 1.13 42.15 15.07
C TRP A 426 -0.13 41.98 15.94
N PRO A 427 -0.94 43.05 16.14
CA PRO A 427 -2.15 42.97 16.95
C PRO A 427 -3.16 41.95 16.40
N THR A 428 -3.68 41.10 17.27
CA THR A 428 -4.65 40.06 16.89
C THR A 428 -5.95 40.17 17.66
N THR A 429 -7.06 39.71 17.08
CA THR A 429 -8.37 39.64 17.76
C THR A 429 -8.63 38.24 18.29
N PRO A 430 -8.92 38.05 19.59
CA PRO A 430 -9.28 36.74 20.14
C PRO A 430 -10.56 36.17 19.51
N VAL A 431 -10.54 34.88 19.21
CA VAL A 431 -11.68 34.11 18.71
C VAL A 431 -11.81 32.83 19.55
N CYS A 432 -13.04 32.44 19.85
CA CYS A 432 -13.34 31.29 20.70
C CYS A 432 -14.34 30.38 20.01
N LEU A 433 -13.93 29.13 19.74
CA LEU A 433 -14.84 28.09 19.29
C LEU A 433 -15.29 27.25 20.47
N GLU A 434 -16.59 27.01 20.60
CA GLU A 434 -17.20 26.22 21.67
C GLU A 434 -17.80 24.92 21.13
N HIS A 435 -17.56 23.82 21.84
CA HIS A 435 -18.13 22.52 21.51
C HIS A 435 -19.67 22.55 21.59
N GLY A 436 -20.34 21.96 20.60
CA GLY A 436 -21.81 21.93 20.47
C GLY A 436 -22.41 23.19 19.81
N ARG A 437 -21.66 24.31 19.78
CA ARG A 437 -22.03 25.53 19.04
C ARG A 437 -21.29 25.60 17.71
N ASP A 438 -19.96 25.61 17.78
CA ASP A 438 -19.07 25.90 16.66
C ASP A 438 -18.47 24.63 16.06
N PHE A 439 -18.23 23.59 16.87
CA PHE A 439 -17.74 22.30 16.43
C PHE A 439 -18.31 21.14 17.25
N ASP A 440 -18.39 19.97 16.64
CA ASP A 440 -18.75 18.70 17.27
C ASP A 440 -17.53 17.76 17.37
N ARG A 441 -16.65 17.78 16.35
CA ARG A 441 -15.37 17.05 16.33
C ARG A 441 -14.22 17.97 15.92
N LEU A 442 -13.02 17.68 16.44
CA LEU A 442 -11.80 18.43 16.19
C LEU A 442 -10.71 17.51 15.64
N VAL A 443 -10.09 17.89 14.53
CA VAL A 443 -8.86 17.27 14.02
C VAL A 443 -7.67 18.16 14.35
N LEU A 444 -6.73 17.64 15.11
CA LEU A 444 -5.47 18.32 15.44
C LEU A 444 -4.43 17.99 14.38
N GLY A 445 -4.39 18.82 13.33
CA GLY A 445 -3.54 18.68 12.13
C GLY A 445 -2.26 19.54 12.14
N VAL A 446 -1.78 19.94 13.31
CA VAL A 446 -0.60 20.79 13.49
C VAL A 446 0.67 19.98 13.72
N GLY A 447 1.85 20.56 13.45
CA GLY A 447 3.13 19.91 13.69
C GLY A 447 3.43 19.73 15.18
N LEU A 448 4.16 18.67 15.53
CA LEU A 448 4.42 18.27 16.92
C LEU A 448 5.05 19.38 17.77
N GLY A 449 5.92 20.22 17.19
CA GLY A 449 6.58 21.30 17.91
C GLY A 449 5.63 22.37 18.46
N CYS A 450 4.38 22.47 17.98
CA CYS A 450 3.36 23.36 18.57
C CYS A 450 2.58 22.72 19.72
N ILE A 451 2.53 21.40 19.81
CA ILE A 451 1.69 20.69 20.78
C ILE A 451 1.99 21.08 22.23
N PRO A 452 3.26 21.25 22.67
CA PRO A 452 3.58 21.71 24.02
C PRO A 452 2.91 23.04 24.41
N ALA A 453 2.77 23.96 23.46
CA ALA A 453 2.13 25.25 23.70
C ALA A 453 0.59 25.14 23.69
N LEU A 454 0.04 24.42 22.71
CA LEU A 454 -1.40 24.40 22.47
C LEU A 454 -2.16 23.46 23.42
N CYS A 455 -1.51 22.40 23.90
CA CYS A 455 -2.15 21.28 24.58
C CYS A 455 -1.69 21.11 26.03
N GLN A 456 -1.34 22.21 26.71
CA GLN A 456 -0.85 22.17 28.10
C GLN A 456 -1.76 21.38 29.04
N GLU A 457 -3.08 21.56 28.94
CA GLU A 457 -4.04 20.82 29.78
C GLU A 457 -4.06 19.32 29.47
N LEU A 458 -3.82 18.92 28.21
CA LEU A 458 -3.83 17.52 27.80
C LEU A 458 -2.53 16.81 28.20
N ILE A 459 -1.41 17.52 28.13
CA ILE A 459 -0.08 17.01 28.51
C ILE A 459 -0.01 16.74 30.01
N HIS A 460 -0.64 17.60 30.82
CA HIS A 460 -0.67 17.51 32.28
C HIS A 460 -1.98 16.88 32.79
N ASP A 461 -2.65 16.05 31.98
CA ASP A 461 -3.83 15.31 32.43
C ASP A 461 -3.44 14.03 33.15
N ASP A 462 -3.62 14.00 34.47
CA ASP A 462 -3.38 12.81 35.29
C ASP A 462 -4.28 11.62 34.89
N HIS A 463 -5.44 11.86 34.23
CA HIS A 463 -6.32 10.80 33.74
C HIS A 463 -5.90 10.25 32.37
N ASN A 464 -5.00 10.94 31.67
CA ASN A 464 -4.49 10.52 30.36
C ASN A 464 -2.98 10.80 30.23
N PRO A 465 -2.13 10.07 30.98
CA PRO A 465 -0.69 10.29 30.97
C PRO A 465 -0.03 9.90 29.63
N ARG A 466 -0.72 9.14 28.77
CA ARG A 466 -0.20 8.68 27.47
C ARG A 466 0.08 9.87 26.53
N PHE A 467 -0.76 10.91 26.55
CA PHE A 467 -0.57 12.07 25.68
C PHE A 467 0.71 12.83 26.04
N GLY A 468 0.93 13.10 27.34
CA GLY A 468 2.17 13.71 27.81
C GLY A 468 3.41 12.87 27.52
N ALA A 469 3.34 11.55 27.72
CA ALA A 469 4.45 10.62 27.43
C ALA A 469 4.86 10.63 25.95
N MET A 470 3.89 10.65 25.03
CA MET A 470 4.15 10.76 23.58
C MET A 470 4.88 12.06 23.25
N VAL A 471 4.36 13.21 23.73
CA VAL A 471 4.93 14.54 23.44
C VAL A 471 6.35 14.67 23.99
N GLN A 472 6.64 14.03 25.13
CA GLN A 472 7.97 14.05 25.73
C GLN A 472 8.97 13.14 25.01
N ALA A 473 8.53 11.99 24.50
CA ALA A 473 9.43 11.00 23.91
C ALA A 473 9.66 11.18 22.41
N VAL A 474 8.64 11.57 21.64
CA VAL A 474 8.76 11.80 20.20
C VAL A 474 9.46 13.14 19.98
N THR A 475 10.75 13.10 19.63
CA THR A 475 11.54 14.32 19.48
C THR A 475 11.37 14.97 18.11
N THR A 476 11.78 16.22 18.02
CA THR A 476 11.84 16.96 16.76
C THR A 476 13.23 17.56 16.57
N THR A 477 13.54 17.99 15.35
CA THR A 477 14.75 18.77 15.03
C THR A 477 14.39 19.94 14.12
N MET A 478 15.23 20.98 14.12
CA MET A 478 15.13 22.02 13.11
C MET A 478 15.60 21.47 11.77
N THR A 479 14.97 21.94 10.71
CA THR A 479 15.48 21.81 9.35
C THR A 479 15.75 23.20 8.83
N ALA A 480 16.76 23.33 7.98
CA ALA A 480 17.02 24.57 7.28
C ALA A 480 17.51 24.30 5.88
N SER A 481 17.26 25.26 5.01
CA SER A 481 17.66 25.18 3.61
C SER A 481 18.21 26.49 3.08
N ALA A 482 19.02 26.37 2.04
CA ALA A 482 19.43 27.46 1.18
C ALA A 482 19.22 27.05 -0.28
N GLN A 483 18.73 27.97 -1.10
CA GLN A 483 18.65 27.79 -2.55
C GLN A 483 19.53 28.82 -3.23
N LEU A 484 20.44 28.34 -4.08
CA LEU A 484 21.44 29.14 -4.77
C LEU A 484 21.15 29.10 -6.27
N TRP A 485 20.82 30.25 -6.85
CA TRP A 485 20.70 30.42 -8.29
C TRP A 485 22.07 30.81 -8.84
N ILE A 486 22.59 30.03 -9.78
CA ILE A 486 23.96 30.12 -10.29
C ILE A 486 23.94 30.55 -11.76
N ARG A 487 24.84 31.46 -12.15
CA ARG A 487 24.90 32.03 -13.51
C ARG A 487 25.30 30.98 -14.55
N GLU A 488 26.17 30.06 -14.17
CA GLU A 488 26.68 28.99 -15.01
C GLU A 488 25.72 27.79 -15.04
N PRO A 489 25.69 27.04 -16.16
CA PRO A 489 24.98 25.77 -16.20
C PRO A 489 25.77 24.73 -15.40
N LEU A 490 25.11 23.66 -14.94
CA LEU A 490 25.71 22.61 -14.12
C LEU A 490 27.03 22.08 -14.72
N SER A 491 27.09 21.92 -16.04
CA SER A 491 28.27 21.42 -16.77
C SER A 491 29.53 22.31 -16.69
N ARG A 492 29.39 23.58 -16.29
CA ARG A 492 30.51 24.52 -16.09
C ARG A 492 30.91 24.72 -14.63
N THR A 493 30.19 24.10 -13.70
CA THR A 493 30.51 24.19 -12.26
C THR A 493 31.68 23.29 -11.84
N GLY A 494 32.05 22.33 -12.71
CA GLY A 494 33.01 21.28 -12.40
C GLY A 494 32.37 19.97 -11.94
N TRP A 495 31.05 19.96 -11.70
CA TRP A 495 30.31 18.73 -11.47
C TRP A 495 30.30 17.84 -12.73
N ALA A 496 30.84 16.63 -12.59
CA ALA A 496 31.10 15.73 -13.73
C ALA A 496 30.03 14.64 -13.92
N LEU A 497 29.02 14.59 -13.06
CA LEU A 497 27.93 13.60 -13.11
C LEU A 497 26.65 14.26 -13.65
N PRO A 498 25.64 13.46 -14.06
CA PRO A 498 24.30 13.99 -14.29
C PRO A 498 23.74 14.72 -13.05
N PRO A 499 22.65 15.51 -13.20
CA PRO A 499 21.90 16.04 -12.08
C PRO A 499 21.63 14.96 -11.03
N ALA A 500 21.96 15.26 -9.77
CA ALA A 500 21.97 14.27 -8.69
C ALA A 500 21.22 14.79 -7.45
N VAL A 501 20.95 13.84 -6.55
CA VAL A 501 20.68 14.10 -5.14
C VAL A 501 21.88 13.58 -4.37
N VAL A 502 22.59 14.46 -3.67
CA VAL A 502 23.80 14.17 -2.91
C VAL A 502 23.44 14.11 -1.44
N ILE A 503 23.64 12.95 -0.80
CA ILE A 503 23.37 12.74 0.63
C ILE A 503 24.08 11.47 1.11
N PRO A 504 24.73 11.48 2.29
CA PRO A 504 25.11 12.65 3.06
C PRO A 504 26.32 13.33 2.42
N TYR A 505 26.61 14.55 2.89
CA TYR A 505 27.76 15.36 2.53
C TYR A 505 28.27 16.15 3.76
N ALA A 506 29.06 17.21 3.56
CA ALA A 506 29.66 18.01 4.61
C ALA A 506 28.61 18.84 5.38
N GLU A 507 28.71 18.82 6.71
CA GLU A 507 27.96 19.74 7.57
C GLU A 507 28.33 21.22 7.31
N PRO A 508 27.46 22.19 7.60
CA PRO A 508 26.12 22.07 8.21
C PRO A 508 24.98 21.81 7.21
N LEU A 509 25.25 21.73 5.91
CA LEU A 509 24.27 21.50 4.85
C LEU A 509 24.65 20.22 4.10
N ASP A 510 24.37 19.09 4.73
CA ASP A 510 24.82 17.75 4.34
C ASP A 510 24.06 17.15 3.15
N THR A 511 23.12 17.87 2.56
CA THR A 511 22.36 17.42 1.40
C THR A 511 22.37 18.49 0.31
N TRP A 512 22.69 18.10 -0.92
CA TRP A 512 22.58 18.96 -2.11
C TRP A 512 21.75 18.26 -3.19
N ALA A 513 20.83 18.98 -3.84
CA ALA A 513 20.25 18.55 -5.10
C ALA A 513 20.35 19.62 -6.19
N ASP A 514 20.64 19.17 -7.41
CA ASP A 514 20.44 19.99 -8.60
C ASP A 514 18.94 20.08 -8.93
N MET A 515 18.39 21.29 -8.92
CA MET A 515 16.99 21.59 -9.21
C MET A 515 16.86 22.52 -10.41
N SER A 516 17.85 22.50 -11.30
CA SER A 516 17.93 23.35 -12.48
C SER A 516 16.75 23.18 -13.45
N HIS A 517 16.03 22.04 -13.36
CA HIS A 517 14.80 21.81 -14.14
C HIS A 517 13.65 22.76 -13.76
N LEU A 518 13.70 23.41 -12.59
CA LEU A 518 12.68 24.36 -12.16
C LEU A 518 12.80 25.74 -12.82
N LEU A 519 13.95 26.08 -13.42
CA LEU A 519 14.18 27.38 -14.06
C LEU A 519 13.16 27.68 -15.17
N GLU A 520 12.66 26.64 -15.85
CA GLU A 520 11.68 26.78 -16.94
C GLU A 520 10.31 27.30 -16.48
N VAL A 521 10.00 27.17 -15.18
CA VAL A 521 8.74 27.61 -14.58
C VAL A 521 8.90 28.83 -13.67
N GLU A 522 10.05 29.50 -13.72
CA GLU A 522 10.35 30.77 -13.03
C GLU A 522 10.44 31.93 -14.06
N ARG A 523 10.20 33.18 -13.65
CA ARG A 523 10.13 34.35 -14.57
C ARG A 523 11.47 35.06 -14.77
N PHE A 524 12.59 34.34 -14.67
CA PHE A 524 13.88 34.96 -14.92
C PHE A 524 14.00 35.48 -16.36
N PRO A 525 14.72 36.61 -16.59
CA PRO A 525 14.96 37.11 -17.94
C PRO A 525 15.77 36.10 -18.78
N ALA A 526 15.26 35.71 -19.96
CA ALA A 526 15.81 34.60 -20.74
C ALA A 526 17.29 34.73 -21.18
N ALA A 527 17.81 35.95 -21.33
CA ALA A 527 19.20 36.20 -21.74
C ALA A 527 20.17 36.40 -20.57
N GLU A 528 19.66 36.67 -19.37
CA GLU A 528 20.47 37.13 -18.23
C GLU A 528 20.23 36.33 -16.95
N GLY A 529 19.27 35.40 -16.95
CA GLY A 529 18.90 34.58 -15.80
C GLY A 529 19.95 33.54 -15.37
N PRO A 530 19.75 32.91 -14.20
CA PRO A 530 20.55 31.77 -13.76
C PRO A 530 20.39 30.59 -14.73
N GLN A 531 21.43 29.76 -14.81
CA GLN A 531 21.46 28.57 -15.68
C GLN A 531 21.53 27.27 -14.88
N SER A 532 21.74 27.34 -13.57
CA SER A 532 21.55 26.21 -12.66
C SER A 532 21.05 26.66 -11.29
N VAL A 533 20.44 25.73 -10.55
CA VAL A 533 19.93 25.97 -9.18
C VAL A 533 20.34 24.82 -8.26
N ALA A 534 20.99 25.17 -7.15
CA ALA A 534 21.40 24.23 -6.11
C ALA A 534 20.50 24.38 -4.88
N TYR A 535 19.90 23.28 -4.44
CA TYR A 535 19.14 23.22 -3.19
C TYR A 535 20.01 22.54 -2.14
N LEU A 536 20.25 23.22 -1.03
CA LEU A 536 21.00 22.73 0.12
C LEU A 536 20.05 22.58 1.30
N THR A 537 20.11 21.45 2.01
CA THR A 537 19.29 21.23 3.21
C THR A 537 20.01 20.34 4.21
N ALA A 538 19.64 20.43 5.48
CA ALA A 538 20.10 19.52 6.53
C ALA A 538 19.21 19.62 7.78
N ALA A 539 19.41 18.65 8.68
CA ALA A 539 19.02 18.84 10.08
C ALA A 539 19.94 19.89 10.70
N MET A 540 19.36 20.76 11.52
CA MET A 540 20.12 21.72 12.31
C MET A 540 19.91 21.45 13.80
N ALA A 541 21.02 21.35 14.53
CA ALA A 541 20.97 21.28 15.98
C ALA A 541 20.33 22.56 16.55
N ASP A 542 19.56 22.41 17.62
CA ASP A 542 19.03 23.54 18.38
C ASP A 542 20.18 24.36 19.00
N ASP A 543 20.16 25.69 18.82
CA ASP A 543 21.12 26.59 19.48
C ASP A 543 20.76 26.87 20.95
N THR A 544 19.48 26.74 21.26
CA THR A 544 18.83 27.01 22.55
C THR A 544 17.67 26.02 22.70
N LEU A 545 17.18 25.81 23.93
CA LEU A 545 16.00 24.96 24.12
C LEU A 545 14.84 25.45 23.23
N PRO A 546 14.13 24.55 22.52
CA PRO A 546 13.02 24.92 21.67
C PRO A 546 11.98 25.77 22.44
N PRO A 547 11.57 26.94 21.92
CA PRO A 547 10.60 27.78 22.62
C PRO A 547 9.27 27.03 22.80
N THR A 548 8.76 27.00 24.04
CA THR A 548 7.49 26.35 24.38
C THR A 548 6.34 27.35 24.59
N SER A 549 6.62 28.65 24.45
CA SER A 549 5.62 29.72 24.52
C SER A 549 5.85 30.76 23.41
N ARG A 550 4.79 31.52 23.08
CA ARG A 550 4.86 32.59 22.07
C ARG A 550 5.81 33.70 22.47
N ALA A 551 5.91 33.97 23.77
CA ALA A 551 6.81 35.00 24.29
C ALA A 551 8.27 34.64 24.04
N ASP A 552 8.62 33.36 24.21
CA ASP A 552 9.98 32.84 24.02
C ASP A 552 10.36 32.74 22.54
N PHE A 553 9.36 32.68 21.64
CA PHE A 553 9.59 32.66 20.20
C PHE A 553 9.81 34.05 19.60
N ARG A 554 9.62 35.13 20.38
CA ARG A 554 9.93 36.49 19.90
C ARG A 554 11.38 36.55 19.43
N ASP A 555 11.58 37.11 18.24
CA ASP A 555 12.87 37.20 17.54
C ASP A 555 13.53 35.85 17.18
N HIS A 556 12.93 34.69 17.52
CA HIS A 556 13.51 33.38 17.21
C HIS A 556 13.69 33.20 15.70
N ALA A 557 12.64 33.43 14.90
CA ALA A 557 12.70 33.31 13.44
C ALA A 557 13.81 34.20 12.83
N ARG A 558 13.94 35.46 13.29
CA ARG A 558 15.00 36.38 12.85
C ARG A 558 16.40 35.89 13.22
N ARG A 559 16.59 35.34 14.43
CA ARG A 559 17.86 34.75 14.84
C ARG A 559 18.21 33.53 14.00
N GLN A 560 17.22 32.66 13.72
CA GLN A 560 17.45 31.48 12.89
C GLN A 560 17.72 31.86 11.42
N ASP A 561 17.12 32.92 10.88
CA ASP A 561 17.46 33.48 9.55
C ASP A 561 18.93 33.92 9.49
N ALA A 562 19.37 34.70 10.47
CA ALA A 562 20.77 35.11 10.55
C ALA A 562 21.72 33.91 10.67
N ARG A 563 21.32 32.89 11.44
CA ARG A 563 22.10 31.67 11.65
C ARG A 563 22.22 30.84 10.36
N ILE A 564 21.13 30.60 9.62
CA ILE A 564 21.21 29.82 8.37
C ILE A 564 22.05 30.53 7.31
N ARG A 565 22.00 31.87 7.24
CA ARG A 565 22.87 32.65 6.35
C ARG A 565 24.35 32.46 6.69
N GLN A 566 24.70 32.55 7.98
CA GLN A 566 26.07 32.33 8.45
C GLN A 566 26.55 30.90 8.17
N LEU A 567 25.70 29.90 8.44
CA LEU A 567 26.02 28.49 8.20
C LEU A 567 26.20 28.19 6.72
N THR A 568 25.37 28.78 5.86
CA THR A 568 25.50 28.64 4.41
C THR A 568 26.79 29.28 3.90
N ALA A 569 27.11 30.50 4.34
CA ALA A 569 28.38 31.15 3.98
C ALA A 569 29.59 30.31 4.40
N ALA A 570 29.58 29.79 5.62
CA ALA A 570 30.64 28.92 6.14
C ALA A 570 30.72 27.56 5.41
N HIS A 571 29.60 27.05 4.89
CA HIS A 571 29.57 25.85 4.06
C HIS A 571 30.18 26.12 2.68
N LEU A 572 29.81 27.24 2.05
CA LEU A 572 30.36 27.67 0.76
C LEU A 572 31.86 27.96 0.82
N GLU A 573 32.36 28.46 1.95
CA GLU A 573 33.78 28.72 2.16
C GLU A 573 34.60 27.43 2.32
N ARG A 574 34.06 26.41 3.00
CA ARG A 574 34.83 25.22 3.43
C ARG A 574 34.59 23.97 2.61
N SER A 575 33.47 23.89 1.88
CA SER A 575 33.00 22.63 1.31
C SER A 575 32.56 22.74 -0.16
N ALA A 576 32.32 23.95 -0.69
CA ALA A 576 31.87 24.08 -2.07
C ALA A 576 32.82 23.48 -3.13
N GLU A 577 34.14 23.52 -2.91
CA GLU A 577 35.14 23.07 -3.89
C GLU A 577 34.94 21.62 -4.35
N HIS A 578 34.47 20.75 -3.46
CA HIS A 578 34.24 19.35 -3.81
C HIS A 578 33.08 19.17 -4.79
N LEU A 579 32.03 19.98 -4.66
CA LEU A 579 30.85 19.91 -5.52
C LEU A 579 31.03 20.76 -6.79
N TRP A 580 31.59 21.96 -6.65
CA TRP A 580 31.67 22.98 -7.70
C TRP A 580 33.08 23.61 -7.80
N PRO A 581 34.11 22.82 -8.12
CA PRO A 581 35.50 23.30 -8.09
C PRO A 581 35.77 24.46 -9.07
N GLN A 582 34.99 24.58 -10.15
CA GLN A 582 35.17 25.66 -11.13
C GLN A 582 34.50 26.98 -10.71
N LEU A 583 33.71 26.96 -9.63
CA LEU A 583 33.10 28.16 -9.03
C LEU A 583 33.88 28.66 -7.80
N CYS A 584 35.01 28.03 -7.49
CA CYS A 584 35.84 28.36 -6.33
C CYS A 584 37.10 29.11 -6.74
N GLY A 585 37.55 30.03 -5.88
CA GLY A 585 38.82 30.73 -6.03
C GLY A 585 40.03 29.87 -5.66
N ALA A 586 41.23 30.46 -5.72
CA ALA A 586 42.48 29.78 -5.41
C ALA A 586 42.59 29.24 -3.96
N THR A 587 41.74 29.72 -3.05
CA THR A 587 41.65 29.26 -1.67
C THR A 587 40.69 28.09 -1.45
N GLY A 588 39.97 27.65 -2.50
CA GLY A 588 38.90 26.66 -2.42
C GLY A 588 37.54 27.22 -2.01
N ALA A 589 37.46 28.49 -1.59
CA ALA A 589 36.20 29.15 -1.24
C ALA A 589 35.36 29.49 -2.47
N PHE A 590 34.04 29.30 -2.38
CA PHE A 590 33.10 29.68 -3.44
C PHE A 590 33.18 31.18 -3.76
N ASP A 591 33.28 31.53 -5.03
CA ASP A 591 33.27 32.92 -5.48
C ASP A 591 31.83 33.39 -5.73
N HIS A 592 31.34 34.28 -4.86
CA HIS A 592 29.96 34.77 -4.88
C HIS A 592 29.58 35.47 -6.20
N ARG A 593 30.54 35.85 -7.06
CA ARG A 593 30.26 36.42 -8.40
C ARG A 593 29.52 35.46 -9.32
N HIS A 594 29.64 34.14 -9.07
CA HIS A 594 28.90 33.09 -9.78
C HIS A 594 27.44 33.00 -9.36
N LEU A 595 27.07 33.55 -8.19
CA LEU A 595 25.66 33.62 -7.79
C LEU A 595 24.93 34.66 -8.65
N TRP A 596 23.73 34.28 -9.06
CA TRP A 596 22.85 35.16 -9.76
C TRP A 596 22.21 36.15 -8.80
N ALA A 597 22.37 37.44 -9.11
CA ALA A 597 21.68 38.56 -8.50
C ALA A 597 21.62 39.71 -9.52
N PRO A 598 20.65 40.64 -9.40
CA PRO A 598 20.64 41.87 -10.20
C PRO A 598 21.98 42.61 -10.10
N LEU A 599 22.45 43.21 -11.20
CA LEU A 599 23.80 43.80 -11.32
C LEU A 599 24.16 44.80 -10.20
N ALA A 600 23.18 45.52 -9.66
CA ALA A 600 23.37 46.51 -8.60
C ALA A 600 23.46 45.91 -7.18
N THR A 601 23.38 44.59 -7.03
CA THR A 601 23.38 43.92 -5.72
C THR A 601 24.79 43.89 -5.12
N PRO A 602 25.02 44.49 -3.93
CA PRO A 602 26.35 44.55 -3.33
C PRO A 602 26.92 43.18 -2.92
N ASP A 603 26.05 42.30 -2.41
CA ASP A 603 26.40 40.92 -2.04
C ASP A 603 25.41 39.95 -2.72
N PRO A 604 25.85 39.21 -3.75
CA PRO A 604 25.02 38.21 -4.41
C PRO A 604 24.50 37.11 -3.48
N LEU A 605 25.22 36.78 -2.40
CA LEU A 605 24.77 35.76 -1.44
C LEU A 605 23.55 36.22 -0.65
N ALA A 606 23.51 37.49 -0.24
CA ALA A 606 22.35 38.07 0.43
C ALA A 606 21.07 38.06 -0.44
N TRP A 607 21.20 37.95 -1.77
CA TRP A 607 20.08 37.83 -2.69
C TRP A 607 19.51 36.41 -2.82
N GLN A 608 20.23 35.40 -2.34
CA GLN A 608 19.78 34.00 -2.39
C GLN A 608 18.65 33.74 -1.38
N HIS A 609 18.01 32.58 -1.49
CA HIS A 609 16.93 32.21 -0.57
C HIS A 609 17.45 31.36 0.57
N PHE A 610 16.97 31.66 1.78
CA PHE A 610 17.28 30.93 3.00
C PHE A 610 15.97 30.69 3.74
N SER A 611 15.72 29.46 4.16
CA SER A 611 14.51 29.11 4.89
C SER A 611 14.85 28.76 6.34
N PRO A 612 14.63 29.68 7.29
CA PRO A 612 14.75 29.38 8.71
C PRO A 612 13.50 28.67 9.23
N GLN A 613 13.56 28.19 10.47
CA GLN A 613 12.35 27.80 11.20
C GLN A 613 11.53 29.05 11.57
N GLN A 614 10.33 29.20 11.00
CA GLN A 614 9.45 30.36 11.25
C GLN A 614 8.35 30.05 12.26
N HIS A 615 8.01 28.76 12.41
CA HIS A 615 6.94 28.30 13.28
C HIS A 615 7.35 26.99 14.00
N PRO A 616 6.89 26.72 15.23
CA PRO A 616 7.22 25.46 15.91
C PRO A 616 6.70 24.21 15.18
N SER A 617 5.65 24.35 14.36
CA SER A 617 5.14 23.26 13.51
C SER A 617 6.08 22.86 12.37
N ASP A 618 7.06 23.70 12.02
CA ASP A 618 7.96 23.45 10.88
C ASP A 618 8.99 22.35 11.20
N ARG A 619 9.18 22.05 12.49
CA ARG A 619 10.18 21.10 12.95
C ARG A 619 9.92 19.69 12.42
N TYR A 620 10.97 19.05 11.94
CA TYR A 620 10.90 17.68 11.47
C TYR A 620 10.73 16.71 12.65
N VAL A 621 9.87 15.71 12.49
CA VAL A 621 9.57 14.72 13.53
C VAL A 621 10.51 13.54 13.39
N ARG A 622 11.25 13.23 14.46
CA ARG A 622 12.24 12.15 14.48
C ARG A 622 11.66 10.87 15.10
N SER A 623 12.37 9.76 14.94
CA SER A 623 11.98 8.47 15.50
C SER A 623 13.13 7.83 16.29
N PRO A 624 13.48 8.43 17.45
CA PRO A 624 14.53 7.87 18.29
C PRO A 624 14.20 6.44 18.73
N ARG A 625 15.25 5.67 19.04
CA ARG A 625 15.13 4.36 19.68
C ARG A 625 14.13 4.38 20.85
N ASP A 626 13.34 3.32 20.99
CA ASP A 626 12.31 3.11 22.03
C ASP A 626 11.08 4.04 22.00
N THR A 627 10.94 4.94 21.02
CA THR A 627 9.85 5.94 21.03
C THR A 627 8.60 5.57 20.24
N THR A 628 8.70 4.70 19.22
CA THR A 628 7.59 4.37 18.31
C THR A 628 6.34 3.88 19.04
N ARG A 629 6.51 3.02 20.05
CA ARG A 629 5.42 2.47 20.88
C ARG A 629 4.63 3.52 21.67
N LEU A 630 5.17 4.73 21.81
CA LEU A 630 4.54 5.84 22.54
C LEU A 630 3.70 6.73 21.62
N ARG A 631 3.81 6.58 20.30
CA ARG A 631 2.98 7.31 19.34
C ARG A 631 1.53 6.88 19.46
N LEU A 632 0.62 7.86 19.48
CA LEU A 632 -0.82 7.63 19.52
C LEU A 632 -1.39 7.62 18.10
N SER A 633 -2.28 6.68 17.81
CA SER A 633 -3.07 6.67 16.57
C SER A 633 -4.13 7.78 16.57
N ALA A 634 -4.81 8.00 15.44
CA ALA A 634 -5.76 9.11 15.27
C ALA A 634 -6.92 9.08 16.28
N ASP A 635 -7.37 7.91 16.70
CA ASP A 635 -8.45 7.67 17.67
C ASP A 635 -7.96 7.49 19.12
N GLU A 636 -6.66 7.57 19.36
CA GLU A 636 -6.07 7.33 20.68
C GLU A 636 -5.73 8.60 21.46
N SER A 637 -6.33 9.74 21.09
CA SER A 637 -6.12 11.01 21.81
C SER A 637 -6.50 10.93 23.30
N GLY A 638 -7.43 10.03 23.65
CA GLY A 638 -8.03 9.90 24.98
C GLY A 638 -9.19 10.87 25.24
N TYR A 639 -9.61 11.65 24.23
CA TYR A 639 -10.72 12.61 24.34
C TYR A 639 -11.78 12.35 23.27
N ASP A 640 -13.06 12.34 23.68
CA ASP A 640 -14.20 11.86 22.89
C ASP A 640 -14.35 12.56 21.51
N ASN A 641 -13.93 13.82 21.42
CA ASN A 641 -14.09 14.65 20.23
C ASN A 641 -12.78 15.09 19.56
N LEU A 642 -11.62 14.59 20.00
CA LEU A 642 -10.31 14.95 19.44
C LEU A 642 -9.74 13.82 18.61
N ILE A 643 -9.43 14.09 17.35
CA ILE A 643 -8.78 13.19 16.41
C ILE A 643 -7.39 13.74 16.10
N LEU A 644 -6.38 12.88 16.13
CA LEU A 644 -4.99 13.28 15.87
C LEU A 644 -4.66 13.09 14.38
N ALA A 645 -3.96 14.06 13.78
CA ALA A 645 -3.48 13.95 12.41
C ALA A 645 -2.10 14.62 12.26
N GLY A 646 -1.09 13.85 11.88
CA GLY A 646 0.27 14.34 11.69
C GLY A 646 1.29 13.21 11.54
N ASP A 647 2.46 13.53 10.98
CA ASP A 647 3.61 12.60 10.85
C ASP A 647 4.21 12.16 12.19
N TRP A 648 3.72 12.72 13.30
CA TRP A 648 4.03 12.34 14.69
C TRP A 648 3.07 11.30 15.29
N THR A 649 1.95 11.02 14.63
CA THR A 649 1.01 9.98 15.07
C THR A 649 1.54 8.57 14.74
N SER A 650 0.91 7.56 15.32
CA SER A 650 1.19 6.16 15.00
C SER A 650 0.58 5.80 13.65
N THR A 651 1.43 5.42 12.70
CA THR A 651 1.02 4.86 11.40
C THR A 651 1.92 3.66 11.08
N PRO A 652 1.66 2.89 10.02
CA PRO A 652 2.66 1.93 9.56
C PRO A 652 4.03 2.59 9.31
N MET A 653 4.03 3.85 8.88
CA MET A 653 5.24 4.62 8.62
C MET A 653 5.55 5.63 9.75
N ASN A 654 6.20 5.14 10.81
CA ASN A 654 6.57 5.97 11.97
C ASN A 654 7.85 6.77 11.75
N LEU A 655 7.92 7.54 10.66
CA LEU A 655 9.01 8.47 10.34
C LEU A 655 8.42 9.77 9.78
N GLY A 656 9.03 10.91 10.08
CA GLY A 656 8.62 12.21 9.53
C GLY A 656 8.67 12.23 8.00
N CYS A 657 7.53 12.11 7.31
CA CYS A 657 7.50 12.16 5.85
C CYS A 657 6.10 12.45 5.32
N ILE A 658 6.01 12.79 4.04
CA ILE A 658 4.72 13.03 3.35
C ILE A 658 3.83 11.78 3.37
N GLU A 659 4.40 10.58 3.22
CA GLU A 659 3.63 9.33 3.28
C GLU A 659 3.03 9.11 4.67
N GLY A 660 3.83 9.25 5.74
CA GLY A 660 3.35 9.12 7.12
C GLY A 660 2.28 10.17 7.47
N ALA A 661 2.46 11.43 7.01
CA ALA A 661 1.44 12.45 7.16
C ALA A 661 0.14 12.10 6.41
N THR A 662 0.26 11.57 5.19
CA THR A 662 -0.89 11.14 4.37
C THR A 662 -1.62 9.96 5.03
N MET A 663 -0.90 8.92 5.45
CA MET A 663 -1.45 7.78 6.18
C MET A 663 -2.20 8.22 7.45
N SER A 664 -1.61 9.16 8.20
CA SER A 664 -2.25 9.74 9.38
C SER A 664 -3.56 10.47 9.03
N GLY A 665 -3.57 11.25 7.94
CA GLY A 665 -4.78 11.90 7.44
C GLY A 665 -5.87 10.92 7.00
N ILE A 666 -5.48 9.85 6.30
CA ILE A 666 -6.41 8.75 5.93
C ILE A 666 -7.00 8.11 7.19
N ARG A 667 -6.17 7.83 8.20
CA ARG A 667 -6.61 7.26 9.47
C ARG A 667 -7.56 8.20 10.21
N ALA A 668 -7.29 9.50 10.23
CA ALA A 668 -8.19 10.50 10.80
C ALA A 668 -9.56 10.53 10.09
N ALA A 669 -9.58 10.42 8.76
CA ALA A 669 -10.82 10.32 8.00
C ALA A 669 -11.60 9.03 8.28
N GLN A 670 -10.91 7.89 8.43
CA GLN A 670 -11.54 6.61 8.82
C GLN A 670 -12.28 6.73 10.17
N VAL A 671 -11.65 7.39 11.15
CA VAL A 671 -12.24 7.62 12.49
C VAL A 671 -13.47 8.52 12.42
N LEU A 672 -13.47 9.50 11.51
CA LEU A 672 -14.57 10.47 11.34
C LEU A 672 -15.74 9.90 10.52
N ALA A 673 -15.48 9.08 9.50
CA ALA A 673 -16.50 8.58 8.58
C ALA A 673 -17.49 7.57 9.18
N ARG A 674 -17.22 7.02 10.40
CA ARG A 674 -18.06 6.10 11.18
C ARG A 674 -18.89 5.12 10.32
N SER A 675 -18.27 4.00 9.94
CA SER A 675 -18.87 2.76 9.36
C SER A 675 -19.71 2.82 8.08
N HIS A 676 -20.00 3.99 7.49
CA HIS A 676 -20.85 4.06 6.28
C HIS A 676 -20.06 3.88 4.96
N ARG A 677 -18.72 3.94 5.02
CA ARG A 677 -17.84 3.79 3.85
C ARG A 677 -16.46 3.30 4.27
N THR A 678 -15.92 2.35 3.52
CA THR A 678 -14.53 1.91 3.66
C THR A 678 -13.63 2.95 2.99
N ILE A 679 -12.79 3.63 3.78
CA ILE A 679 -11.70 4.48 3.27
C ILE A 679 -10.44 3.62 3.26
N THR A 680 -9.96 3.28 2.07
CA THR A 680 -8.79 2.42 1.89
C THR A 680 -7.51 3.19 2.15
N MET A 681 -6.70 2.69 3.08
CA MET A 681 -5.28 3.00 3.15
C MET A 681 -4.55 1.90 2.37
N HIS A 682 -3.67 2.29 1.45
CA HIS A 682 -2.87 1.34 0.69
C HIS A 682 -1.99 0.56 1.67
N GLY A 683 -1.98 -0.76 1.53
CA GLY A 683 -1.37 -1.67 2.49
C GLY A 683 0.10 -1.36 2.77
N ASP A 684 0.51 -1.67 3.98
CA ASP A 684 1.90 -1.66 4.44
C ASP A 684 2.09 -2.85 5.40
N TRP A 685 3.31 -3.29 5.67
CA TRP A 685 3.56 -4.47 6.51
C TRP A 685 3.00 -4.34 7.93
N LEU A 686 3.02 -3.13 8.48
CA LEU A 686 2.48 -2.78 9.80
C LEU A 686 1.00 -2.43 9.77
N SER A 687 0.28 -2.72 8.68
CA SER A 687 -1.18 -2.55 8.62
C SER A 687 -1.94 -3.49 9.57
N GLY A 688 -1.24 -4.20 10.46
CA GLY A 688 -1.80 -4.95 11.60
C GLY A 688 -2.67 -4.10 12.54
N ASP A 689 -2.52 -2.77 12.55
CA ASP A 689 -3.42 -1.84 13.28
C ASP A 689 -4.34 -1.02 12.35
N ALA A 690 -4.16 -1.14 11.05
CA ALA A 690 -4.95 -0.46 10.03
C ALA A 690 -5.29 -1.45 8.93
N SER A 691 -6.11 -2.44 9.26
CA SER A 691 -6.47 -3.48 8.32
C SER A 691 -7.12 -2.87 7.06
N PRO A 692 -6.82 -3.39 5.86
CA PRO A 692 -7.57 -3.05 4.65
C PRO A 692 -9.00 -3.47 4.90
N GLY A 693 -9.88 -2.50 5.19
CA GLY A 693 -11.28 -2.72 5.51
C GLY A 693 -11.53 -4.09 6.12
N VAL A 694 -11.07 -4.32 7.36
CA VAL A 694 -11.81 -5.29 8.16
C VAL A 694 -13.20 -4.65 8.21
N THR A 695 -14.08 -5.11 7.33
CA THR A 695 -15.47 -5.29 7.72
C THR A 695 -15.34 -5.91 9.08
N THR A 696 -15.49 -5.09 10.12
CA THR A 696 -15.68 -5.59 11.47
C THR A 696 -16.97 -6.36 11.35
N TYR A 697 -16.85 -7.63 10.96
CA TYR A 697 -17.93 -8.57 10.94
C TYR A 697 -18.46 -8.48 12.36
N ARG A 698 -19.74 -8.12 12.49
CA ARG A 698 -20.38 -8.20 13.80
C ARG A 698 -20.15 -9.63 14.29
N PRO A 699 -19.80 -9.82 15.57
CA PRO A 699 -19.62 -11.16 16.11
C PRO A 699 -20.80 -12.04 15.72
N TYR A 700 -20.52 -13.23 15.20
CA TYR A 700 -21.56 -14.21 14.96
C TYR A 700 -22.17 -14.58 16.32
N ILE A 701 -23.48 -14.35 16.49
CA ILE A 701 -24.15 -14.63 17.76
C ILE A 701 -24.55 -16.09 17.75
N GLU A 702 -23.74 -16.91 18.42
CA GLU A 702 -24.07 -18.31 18.68
C GLU A 702 -25.35 -18.41 19.53
N ARG A 703 -26.27 -19.27 19.11
CA ARG A 703 -27.48 -19.60 19.88
C ARG A 703 -27.24 -20.92 20.63
N GLU A 704 -27.84 -21.08 21.81
CA GLU A 704 -27.62 -22.25 22.70
C GLU A 704 -27.83 -23.61 22.02
N VAL A 705 -28.68 -23.67 20.99
CA VAL A 705 -28.79 -24.78 20.05
C VAL A 705 -28.57 -24.22 18.65
N ASN A 706 -27.37 -24.39 18.10
CA ASN A 706 -27.04 -23.98 16.73
C ASN A 706 -26.76 -25.21 15.86
N GLU A 707 -27.59 -25.44 14.85
CA GLU A 707 -27.42 -26.52 13.86
C GLU A 707 -26.40 -26.13 12.78
N SER A 708 -25.96 -24.87 12.75
CA SER A 708 -24.96 -24.32 11.83
C SER A 708 -23.57 -24.40 12.44
N THR A 709 -22.68 -25.19 11.84
CA THR A 709 -21.32 -25.44 12.35
C THR A 709 -20.26 -24.75 11.51
N ALA A 710 -19.11 -24.41 12.11
CA ALA A 710 -18.04 -23.64 11.47
C ALA A 710 -16.94 -24.53 10.85
N PRO A 711 -16.46 -24.21 9.63
CA PRO A 711 -15.31 -24.89 9.03
C PRO A 711 -14.03 -24.63 9.84
N PRO A 712 -12.97 -25.44 9.66
CA PRO A 712 -12.86 -26.52 8.68
C PRO A 712 -13.79 -27.71 8.95
N TYR A 713 -14.32 -28.29 7.88
CA TYR A 713 -15.07 -29.54 7.92
C TYR A 713 -14.14 -30.68 7.53
N LEU A 714 -14.09 -31.71 8.38
CA LEU A 714 -13.26 -32.89 8.19
C LEU A 714 -14.15 -34.10 7.95
N ALA A 715 -13.96 -34.76 6.81
CA ALA A 715 -14.65 -35.99 6.46
C ALA A 715 -13.63 -37.14 6.38
N ARG A 716 -13.93 -38.26 7.05
CA ARG A 716 -13.08 -39.45 7.10
C ARG A 716 -13.82 -40.66 6.55
N ALA A 717 -13.07 -41.52 5.85
CA ALA A 717 -13.58 -42.71 5.18
C ALA A 717 -14.77 -42.42 4.25
N SER A 718 -14.78 -41.25 3.61
CA SER A 718 -15.85 -40.84 2.71
C SER A 718 -15.81 -41.67 1.43
N THR A 719 -16.91 -42.32 1.12
CA THR A 719 -17.07 -43.08 -0.12
C THR A 719 -17.70 -42.19 -1.17
N MET A 720 -17.00 -41.94 -2.27
CA MET A 720 -17.44 -41.09 -3.37
C MET A 720 -17.57 -41.91 -4.66
N PHE A 721 -18.77 -41.89 -5.23
CA PHE A 721 -19.05 -42.28 -6.61
C PHE A 721 -19.11 -41.03 -7.49
N THR A 722 -18.48 -41.07 -8.65
CA THR A 722 -18.57 -39.99 -9.65
C THR A 722 -18.93 -40.54 -11.01
N ALA A 723 -19.74 -39.80 -11.76
CA ALA A 723 -20.12 -40.10 -13.13
C ALA A 723 -19.90 -38.86 -14.00
N LEU A 724 -19.21 -39.03 -15.12
CA LEU A 724 -18.97 -37.96 -16.09
C LEU A 724 -20.11 -37.89 -17.10
N LEU A 725 -20.76 -36.73 -17.18
CA LEU A 725 -21.96 -36.49 -18.00
C LEU A 725 -21.64 -35.51 -19.13
N PRO A 726 -22.09 -35.79 -20.37
CA PRO A 726 -21.95 -34.86 -21.49
C PRO A 726 -22.90 -33.66 -21.33
N ALA A 727 -22.38 -32.45 -21.57
CA ALA A 727 -23.11 -31.20 -21.37
C ALA A 727 -22.76 -30.15 -22.44
N ASP A 728 -23.64 -29.15 -22.62
CA ASP A 728 -23.38 -27.99 -23.47
C ASP A 728 -22.51 -26.96 -22.74
N GLY A 729 -21.24 -26.85 -23.15
CA GLY A 729 -20.29 -25.91 -22.57
C GLY A 729 -20.69 -24.44 -22.65
N SER A 730 -21.50 -24.04 -23.64
CA SER A 730 -21.99 -22.65 -23.76
C SER A 730 -23.04 -22.34 -22.68
N ARG A 731 -23.91 -23.32 -22.37
CA ARG A 731 -24.89 -23.23 -21.28
C ARG A 731 -24.20 -23.23 -19.93
N LEU A 732 -23.14 -24.03 -19.75
CA LEU A 732 -22.32 -24.00 -18.55
C LEU A 732 -21.65 -22.63 -18.35
N GLN A 733 -21.08 -22.03 -19.41
CA GLN A 733 -20.50 -20.68 -19.31
C GLN A 733 -21.56 -19.64 -18.97
N ALA A 734 -22.74 -19.69 -19.58
CA ALA A 734 -23.84 -18.78 -19.26
C ALA A 734 -24.30 -18.93 -17.81
N LEU A 735 -24.36 -20.16 -17.28
CA LEU A 735 -24.68 -20.44 -15.90
C LEU A 735 -23.62 -19.86 -14.94
N CYS A 736 -22.33 -20.13 -15.18
CA CYS A 736 -21.24 -19.57 -14.40
C CYS A 736 -21.22 -18.04 -14.45
N THR A 737 -21.48 -17.44 -15.60
CA THR A 737 -21.57 -15.97 -15.73
C THR A 737 -22.74 -15.42 -14.91
N ARG A 738 -23.91 -16.07 -14.98
CA ARG A 738 -25.09 -15.63 -14.23
C ARG A 738 -24.95 -15.80 -12.72
N HIS A 739 -24.32 -16.88 -12.26
CA HIS A 739 -24.22 -17.19 -10.83
C HIS A 739 -22.95 -16.61 -10.19
N LEU A 740 -21.85 -16.52 -10.94
CA LEU A 740 -20.54 -16.17 -10.42
C LEU A 740 -19.98 -14.86 -11.00
N GLY A 741 -20.69 -14.21 -11.93
CA GLY A 741 -20.31 -12.92 -12.52
C GLY A 741 -20.66 -11.71 -11.65
N LEU A 742 -20.37 -11.78 -10.35
CA LEU A 742 -20.54 -10.66 -9.43
C LEU A 742 -19.32 -9.73 -9.38
N ASP A 743 -18.22 -10.14 -10.03
CA ASP A 743 -16.95 -9.43 -10.06
C ASP A 743 -16.40 -9.40 -11.50
N ASP A 744 -15.97 -8.22 -11.97
CA ASP A 744 -15.44 -8.04 -13.33
C ASP A 744 -13.98 -8.49 -13.47
N HIS A 745 -13.25 -8.57 -12.35
CA HIS A 745 -11.85 -8.98 -12.26
C HIS A 745 -11.71 -10.48 -12.04
N ARG A 746 -12.54 -11.11 -11.18
CA ARG A 746 -12.54 -12.55 -10.92
C ARG A 746 -13.54 -13.27 -11.80
N VAL A 747 -13.03 -14.08 -12.75
CA VAL A 747 -13.85 -14.73 -13.78
C VAL A 747 -13.72 -16.26 -13.71
N TYR A 748 -14.86 -16.94 -13.74
CA TYR A 748 -14.94 -18.41 -13.69
C TYR A 748 -15.35 -18.98 -15.05
N VAL A 749 -14.50 -19.83 -15.61
CA VAL A 749 -14.66 -20.38 -16.96
C VAL A 749 -14.70 -21.90 -16.92
N PRO A 750 -15.77 -22.60 -17.36
CA PRO A 750 -15.82 -24.05 -17.38
C PRO A 750 -14.71 -24.66 -18.23
N LEU A 751 -14.12 -25.76 -17.76
CA LEU A 751 -13.01 -26.41 -18.46
C LEU A 751 -13.44 -27.07 -19.78
N GLY A 752 -14.71 -27.45 -19.91
CA GLY A 752 -15.26 -28.08 -21.12
C GLY A 752 -16.75 -28.33 -21.07
N GLY A 753 -17.26 -29.12 -22.01
CA GLY A 753 -18.67 -29.51 -22.12
C GLY A 753 -19.02 -30.77 -21.32
N HIS A 754 -18.65 -30.81 -20.04
CA HIS A 754 -18.94 -31.94 -19.18
C HIS A 754 -19.31 -31.48 -17.77
N VAL A 755 -20.15 -32.27 -17.10
CA VAL A 755 -20.50 -32.11 -15.69
C VAL A 755 -20.13 -33.40 -14.97
N ILE A 756 -19.65 -33.29 -13.74
CA ILE A 756 -19.40 -34.44 -12.87
C ILE A 756 -20.59 -34.56 -11.93
N PHE A 757 -21.40 -35.60 -12.11
CA PHE A 757 -22.29 -36.02 -11.03
C PHE A 757 -21.45 -36.72 -9.98
N TYR A 758 -21.68 -36.41 -8.70
CA TYR A 758 -21.05 -37.11 -7.60
C TYR A 758 -22.10 -37.47 -6.55
N ALA A 759 -21.91 -38.64 -5.94
CA ALA A 759 -22.68 -39.12 -4.81
C ALA A 759 -21.69 -39.54 -3.73
N GLN A 760 -21.89 -39.06 -2.52
CA GLN A 760 -20.96 -39.26 -1.43
C GLN A 760 -21.67 -39.76 -0.18
N ASP A 761 -21.05 -40.72 0.50
CA ASP A 761 -21.44 -41.22 1.82
C ASP A 761 -20.32 -40.86 2.80
N ASN A 762 -20.62 -39.94 3.72
CA ASN A 762 -19.69 -39.41 4.71
C ASN A 762 -20.05 -39.96 6.10
N PRO A 763 -19.55 -41.14 6.49
CA PRO A 763 -19.88 -41.75 7.79
C PRO A 763 -19.35 -40.94 8.98
N HIS A 764 -18.26 -40.19 8.77
CA HIS A 764 -17.55 -39.46 9.81
C HIS A 764 -17.29 -38.02 9.38
N LEU A 765 -18.33 -37.17 9.39
CA LEU A 765 -18.21 -35.74 9.13
C LEU A 765 -18.17 -34.95 10.44
N SER A 766 -17.18 -34.07 10.60
CA SER A 766 -17.00 -33.24 11.79
C SER A 766 -16.69 -31.78 11.42
N ALA A 767 -16.92 -30.86 12.36
CA ALA A 767 -16.67 -29.43 12.21
C ALA A 767 -15.79 -28.92 13.37
N SER A 768 -15.11 -27.79 13.15
CA SER A 768 -14.12 -27.27 14.10
C SER A 768 -14.69 -26.83 15.45
N ASN A 769 -15.92 -26.31 15.47
CA ASN A 769 -16.58 -25.76 16.66
C ASN A 769 -17.58 -26.74 17.30
N ALA A 770 -17.74 -27.95 16.75
CA ALA A 770 -18.70 -28.94 17.22
C ALA A 770 -17.98 -30.28 17.47
N PRO A 771 -17.64 -30.63 18.73
CA PRO A 771 -16.97 -31.87 19.05
C PRO A 771 -17.93 -33.06 18.86
N GLY A 772 -17.92 -33.67 17.68
CA GLY A 772 -18.75 -34.82 17.33
C GLY A 772 -18.64 -35.18 15.84
N GLU A 773 -19.12 -36.37 15.48
CA GLU A 773 -19.23 -36.82 14.09
C GLU A 773 -20.69 -37.07 13.74
N VAL A 774 -21.06 -36.73 12.51
CA VAL A 774 -22.37 -37.02 11.93
C VAL A 774 -22.21 -37.80 10.64
N HIS A 775 -23.24 -38.59 10.33
CA HIS A 775 -23.37 -39.24 9.03
C HIS A 775 -24.14 -38.31 8.10
N GLU A 776 -23.54 -37.99 6.95
CA GLU A 776 -24.18 -37.21 5.88
C GLU A 776 -23.97 -37.91 4.54
N ARG A 777 -25.04 -38.04 3.76
CA ARG A 777 -24.93 -38.31 2.32
C ARG A 777 -25.17 -37.04 1.54
N ASP A 778 -24.44 -36.87 0.45
CA ASP A 778 -24.61 -35.72 -0.42
C ASP A 778 -24.42 -36.05 -1.90
N PHE A 779 -25.41 -35.66 -2.72
CA PHE A 779 -25.47 -35.95 -4.16
C PHE A 779 -25.53 -34.63 -4.92
N GLY A 780 -24.56 -34.37 -5.79
CA GLY A 780 -24.43 -33.09 -6.46
C GLY A 780 -23.94 -33.14 -7.90
N PHE A 781 -24.07 -32.01 -8.57
CA PHE A 781 -23.58 -31.78 -9.92
C PHE A 781 -22.49 -30.72 -9.86
N MET A 782 -21.27 -31.11 -10.22
CA MET A 782 -20.07 -30.29 -10.15
C MET A 782 -19.60 -29.90 -11.55
N ILE A 783 -19.30 -28.62 -11.72
CA ILE A 783 -18.71 -28.03 -12.91
C ILE A 783 -17.24 -27.69 -12.59
N PRO A 784 -16.27 -28.37 -13.22
CA PRO A 784 -14.88 -27.95 -13.16
C PRO A 784 -14.68 -26.61 -13.88
N VAL A 785 -14.10 -25.63 -13.19
CA VAL A 785 -13.86 -24.28 -13.72
C VAL A 785 -12.38 -23.91 -13.62
N ALA A 786 -11.88 -23.11 -14.56
CA ALA A 786 -10.69 -22.30 -14.36
C ALA A 786 -11.09 -21.02 -13.63
N ILE A 787 -10.37 -20.71 -12.55
CA ILE A 787 -10.47 -19.45 -11.84
C ILE A 787 -9.44 -18.51 -12.48
N CYS A 788 -9.91 -17.42 -13.07
CA CYS A 788 -9.10 -16.49 -13.84
C CYS A 788 -9.19 -15.08 -13.25
N GLU A 789 -8.10 -14.32 -13.39
CA GLU A 789 -8.09 -12.89 -13.17
C GLU A 789 -8.05 -12.12 -14.49
N ARG A 790 -8.78 -11.02 -14.57
CA ARG A 790 -8.73 -10.10 -15.70
C ARG A 790 -7.67 -9.02 -15.44
N ARG A 791 -6.59 -9.06 -16.22
CA ARG A 791 -5.49 -8.07 -16.21
C ARG A 791 -5.25 -7.54 -17.63
N ASP A 792 -5.27 -6.22 -17.80
CA ASP A 792 -5.12 -5.54 -19.10
C ASP A 792 -6.05 -6.10 -20.20
N GLY A 793 -7.30 -6.39 -19.83
CA GLY A 793 -8.30 -6.96 -20.73
C GLY A 793 -8.14 -8.44 -21.06
N ARG A 794 -7.08 -9.11 -20.56
CA ARG A 794 -6.80 -10.55 -20.79
C ARG A 794 -7.17 -11.38 -19.56
N LEU A 795 -7.55 -12.63 -19.78
CA LEU A 795 -7.82 -13.60 -18.70
C LEU A 795 -6.57 -14.43 -18.40
N GLU A 796 -6.09 -14.33 -17.16
CA GLU A 796 -4.97 -15.10 -16.62
C GLU A 796 -5.46 -16.19 -15.67
N PRO A 797 -5.30 -17.49 -15.99
CA PRO A 797 -5.73 -18.58 -15.12
C PRO A 797 -4.82 -18.74 -13.91
N GLU A 798 -5.41 -18.75 -12.71
CA GLU A 798 -4.69 -18.84 -11.44
C GLU A 798 -4.84 -20.20 -10.76
N ALA A 799 -6.05 -20.77 -10.78
CA ALA A 799 -6.37 -22.04 -10.11
C ALA A 799 -7.45 -22.84 -10.86
N ILE A 800 -7.62 -24.11 -10.46
CA ILE A 800 -8.77 -24.93 -10.86
C ILE A 800 -9.74 -24.99 -9.70
N GLY A 801 -11.01 -24.69 -10.00
CA GLY A 801 -12.09 -24.73 -9.05
C GLY A 801 -13.17 -25.75 -9.37
N ALA A 802 -14.00 -26.01 -8.38
CA ALA A 802 -15.21 -26.83 -8.48
C ALA A 802 -16.42 -25.97 -8.09
N TYR A 803 -17.31 -25.75 -9.05
CA TYR A 803 -18.58 -25.06 -8.81
C TYR A 803 -19.72 -26.08 -8.73
N VAL A 804 -20.50 -26.07 -7.64
CA VAL A 804 -21.60 -27.02 -7.41
C VAL A 804 -22.95 -26.29 -7.42
N PRO A 805 -23.60 -26.12 -8.59
CA PRO A 805 -24.89 -25.41 -8.69
C PRO A 805 -26.11 -26.18 -8.14
N TYR A 806 -26.04 -27.51 -8.01
CA TYR A 806 -27.12 -28.35 -7.52
C TYR A 806 -26.59 -29.42 -6.57
N LEU A 807 -27.15 -29.50 -5.37
CA LEU A 807 -26.73 -30.42 -4.32
C LEU A 807 -27.90 -30.80 -3.41
N TRP A 808 -28.04 -32.08 -3.08
CA TRP A 808 -28.99 -32.58 -2.09
C TRP A 808 -28.28 -33.34 -0.99
N VAL A 809 -28.80 -33.23 0.23
CA VAL A 809 -28.29 -33.92 1.43
C VAL A 809 -29.43 -34.55 2.22
N ASP A 810 -29.13 -35.56 3.03
CA ASP A 810 -30.09 -36.22 3.92
C ASP A 810 -30.09 -35.68 5.36
N LEU A 811 -29.13 -34.83 5.71
CA LEU A 811 -29.00 -34.21 7.03
C LEU A 811 -29.46 -32.73 7.03
N GLY A 812 -30.43 -32.39 7.88
CA GLY A 812 -30.98 -31.02 8.00
C GLY A 812 -29.95 -29.97 8.40
N ALA A 813 -29.11 -30.27 9.40
CA ALA A 813 -28.02 -29.39 9.84
C ALA A 813 -27.04 -29.06 8.69
N ALA A 814 -26.79 -30.01 7.81
CA ALA A 814 -25.94 -29.81 6.64
C ALA A 814 -26.55 -28.84 5.62
N VAL A 815 -27.88 -28.84 5.46
CA VAL A 815 -28.60 -27.85 4.61
C VAL A 815 -28.39 -26.44 5.15
N ILE A 816 -28.59 -26.26 6.47
CA ILE A 816 -28.49 -24.95 7.12
C ILE A 816 -27.05 -24.45 7.07
N GLY A 817 -26.10 -25.21 7.64
CA GLY A 817 -24.69 -24.82 7.71
C GLY A 817 -24.05 -24.62 6.33
N GLY A 818 -24.35 -25.50 5.36
CA GLY A 818 -23.82 -25.36 4.01
C GLY A 818 -24.25 -24.06 3.33
N ARG A 819 -25.52 -23.67 3.49
CA ARG A 819 -26.08 -22.42 2.92
C ARG A 819 -25.64 -21.19 3.69
N GLU A 820 -25.58 -21.28 5.02
CA GLU A 820 -25.27 -20.17 5.93
C GLU A 820 -23.79 -19.78 5.92
N VAL A 821 -22.90 -20.77 5.79
CA VAL A 821 -21.47 -20.55 6.03
C VAL A 821 -20.72 -20.30 4.73
N LEU A 822 -20.69 -21.28 3.83
CA LEU A 822 -19.95 -21.22 2.56
C LEU A 822 -20.81 -20.79 1.37
N GLY A 823 -22.10 -21.11 1.37
CA GLY A 823 -23.01 -20.80 0.25
C GLY A 823 -23.30 -21.99 -0.68
N PHE A 824 -23.25 -23.22 -0.16
CA PHE A 824 -23.73 -24.39 -0.91
C PHE A 824 -25.23 -24.28 -1.20
N PRO A 825 -25.71 -24.59 -2.42
CA PRO A 825 -27.13 -24.60 -2.74
C PRO A 825 -27.81 -25.92 -2.31
N LYS A 826 -27.56 -26.37 -1.06
CA LYS A 826 -28.11 -27.63 -0.53
C LYS A 826 -29.64 -27.58 -0.49
N GLY A 827 -30.26 -28.63 -1.03
CA GLY A 827 -31.64 -29.04 -0.77
C GLY A 827 -31.68 -30.30 0.10
N GLN A 828 -32.83 -30.62 0.68
CA GLN A 828 -33.02 -31.84 1.46
C GLN A 828 -33.62 -32.95 0.59
N GLY A 829 -33.16 -34.19 0.77
CA GLY A 829 -33.68 -35.36 0.07
C GLY A 829 -33.45 -36.66 0.84
N THR A 830 -34.12 -37.72 0.40
CA THR A 830 -33.85 -39.09 0.84
C THR A 830 -32.84 -39.70 -0.13
N LEU A 831 -31.66 -40.08 0.40
CA LEU A 831 -30.51 -40.53 -0.39
C LEU A 831 -30.23 -42.02 -0.16
N GLY A 832 -30.61 -42.85 -1.13
CA GLY A 832 -30.21 -44.25 -1.19
C GLY A 832 -28.81 -44.36 -1.79
N PHE A 833 -27.87 -44.89 -1.01
CA PHE A 833 -26.49 -45.09 -1.43
C PHE A 833 -26.07 -46.55 -1.23
N ASP A 834 -25.98 -47.29 -2.33
CA ASP A 834 -25.46 -48.67 -2.37
C ASP A 834 -24.47 -48.76 -3.53
N VAL A 835 -23.18 -48.58 -3.22
CA VAL A 835 -22.10 -48.60 -4.20
C VAL A 835 -20.93 -49.38 -3.63
N SER A 836 -20.35 -50.26 -4.44
CA SER A 836 -19.22 -51.09 -4.04
C SER A 836 -18.09 -51.06 -5.07
N PRO A 837 -16.84 -51.31 -4.61
CA PRO A 837 -15.66 -51.28 -5.47
C PRO A 837 -15.63 -52.38 -6.54
N ASP A 838 -16.54 -53.36 -6.53
CA ASP A 838 -16.66 -54.39 -7.57
C ASP A 838 -17.55 -53.96 -8.76
N GLY A 839 -18.20 -52.79 -8.68
CA GLY A 839 -18.97 -52.19 -9.77
C GLY A 839 -20.48 -52.30 -9.65
N HIS A 840 -21.00 -52.76 -8.52
CA HIS A 840 -22.42 -52.60 -8.19
C HIS A 840 -22.69 -51.14 -7.79
N VAL A 841 -23.75 -50.58 -8.36
CA VAL A 841 -24.18 -49.20 -8.17
C VAL A 841 -25.70 -49.18 -8.15
N ALA A 842 -26.28 -48.68 -7.06
CA ALA A 842 -27.68 -48.36 -6.90
C ALA A 842 -27.80 -47.07 -6.07
N LEU A 843 -28.03 -45.96 -6.76
CA LEU A 843 -28.17 -44.63 -6.19
C LEU A 843 -29.58 -44.11 -6.45
N GLN A 844 -30.23 -43.60 -5.40
CA GLN A 844 -31.57 -43.04 -5.50
C GLN A 844 -31.64 -41.71 -4.74
N LEU A 845 -32.24 -40.71 -5.35
CA LEU A 845 -32.57 -39.45 -4.69
C LEU A 845 -34.05 -39.16 -4.91
N ASP A 846 -34.77 -39.11 -3.80
CA ASP A 846 -36.15 -38.63 -3.71
C ASP A 846 -36.15 -37.28 -2.96
N ALA A 847 -36.90 -36.30 -3.45
CA ALA A 847 -36.96 -34.98 -2.82
C ALA A 847 -38.38 -34.39 -2.91
N PHE A 848 -38.69 -33.46 -2.02
CA PHE A 848 -39.93 -32.69 -2.10
C PHE A 848 -39.85 -31.64 -3.20
N LEU A 849 -40.75 -31.74 -4.18
CA LEU A 849 -40.82 -30.81 -5.31
C LEU A 849 -42.11 -29.99 -5.24
N PRO A 850 -42.05 -28.68 -5.58
CA PRO A 850 -43.25 -27.85 -5.71
C PRO A 850 -44.11 -28.33 -6.88
N PRO A 851 -45.43 -28.04 -6.90
CA PRO A 851 -46.30 -28.32 -8.03
C PRO A 851 -45.76 -27.77 -9.37
N SER A 852 -46.13 -28.38 -10.50
CA SER A 852 -45.74 -27.87 -11.83
C SER A 852 -46.29 -26.47 -12.08
N SER A 853 -45.58 -25.67 -12.89
CA SER A 853 -46.08 -24.38 -13.36
C SER A 853 -47.45 -24.54 -14.00
N GLY A 854 -48.45 -23.79 -13.50
CA GLY A 854 -49.86 -23.89 -13.92
C GLY A 854 -50.75 -24.78 -13.05
N ALA A 855 -50.21 -25.46 -12.04
CA ALA A 855 -51.02 -26.13 -11.02
C ALA A 855 -51.81 -25.09 -10.20
N GLY A 856 -53.09 -25.37 -9.94
CA GLY A 856 -53.97 -24.46 -9.19
C GLY A 856 -53.51 -24.24 -7.74
N VAL A 857 -54.04 -23.18 -7.11
CA VAL A 857 -53.83 -22.90 -5.69
C VAL A 857 -54.32 -24.09 -4.85
N GLY A 858 -53.50 -24.56 -3.89
CA GLY A 858 -53.86 -25.65 -2.97
C GLY A 858 -53.27 -27.03 -3.31
N VAL A 859 -52.48 -27.17 -4.38
CA VAL A 859 -51.76 -28.43 -4.67
C VAL A 859 -50.54 -28.57 -3.74
N ALA A 860 -50.48 -29.67 -2.99
CA ALA A 860 -49.38 -29.95 -2.07
C ALA A 860 -48.07 -30.27 -2.80
N TRP A 861 -46.94 -29.96 -2.15
CA TRP A 861 -45.63 -30.45 -2.59
C TRP A 861 -45.60 -31.98 -2.50
N GLN A 862 -44.94 -32.62 -3.45
CA GLN A 862 -44.89 -34.09 -3.51
C GLN A 862 -43.46 -34.58 -3.34
N HIS A 863 -43.29 -35.63 -2.55
CA HIS A 863 -42.03 -36.36 -2.47
C HIS A 863 -41.92 -37.25 -3.71
N GLN A 864 -40.98 -36.95 -4.59
CA GLN A 864 -40.86 -37.58 -5.91
C GLN A 864 -39.42 -37.98 -6.21
N ARG A 865 -39.27 -38.98 -7.08
CA ARG A 865 -37.98 -39.41 -7.63
C ARG A 865 -37.35 -38.31 -8.47
N VAL A 866 -36.17 -37.86 -8.07
CA VAL A 866 -35.36 -36.88 -8.82
C VAL A 866 -34.27 -37.59 -9.63
N LEU A 867 -33.62 -38.60 -9.05
CA LEU A 867 -32.53 -39.35 -9.68
C LEU A 867 -32.61 -40.83 -9.33
N ASP A 868 -32.44 -41.69 -10.34
CA ASP A 868 -32.23 -43.13 -10.21
C ASP A 868 -31.00 -43.49 -11.06
N LEU A 869 -29.98 -44.07 -10.43
CA LEU A 869 -28.78 -44.53 -11.13
C LEU A 869 -28.46 -45.96 -10.71
N ARG A 870 -28.36 -46.86 -11.68
CA ARG A 870 -28.13 -48.30 -11.45
C ARG A 870 -27.15 -48.93 -12.42
N SER A 871 -26.48 -50.01 -12.01
CA SER A 871 -25.68 -50.84 -12.91
C SER A 871 -26.56 -51.55 -13.96
N ALA A 872 -26.09 -51.64 -15.20
CA ALA A 872 -26.77 -52.30 -16.32
C ALA A 872 -26.20 -53.71 -16.61
N PRO A 873 -27.00 -54.67 -17.13
CA PRO A 873 -26.54 -56.01 -17.49
C PRO A 873 -25.45 -56.03 -18.57
N ALA A 874 -24.49 -56.96 -18.44
CA ALA A 874 -23.19 -57.00 -19.13
C ALA A 874 -23.18 -57.24 -20.68
N ALA A 875 -24.30 -57.12 -21.38
CA ALA A 875 -24.38 -57.41 -22.81
C ALA A 875 -24.55 -56.14 -23.67
N SER A 876 -23.49 -55.32 -23.80
CA SER A 876 -23.09 -54.59 -25.03
C SER A 876 -22.05 -53.48 -24.77
N ALA A 877 -20.83 -53.73 -25.27
CA ALA A 877 -19.77 -52.80 -25.67
C ALA A 877 -19.01 -51.93 -24.63
N ARG A 878 -17.72 -51.77 -24.96
CA ARG A 878 -16.56 -51.25 -24.21
C ARG A 878 -16.65 -49.74 -23.91
N SER A 879 -16.60 -49.34 -22.64
CA SER A 879 -16.04 -48.04 -22.24
C SER A 879 -14.55 -48.24 -21.97
N SER A 880 -13.67 -47.59 -22.74
CA SER A 880 -12.24 -47.75 -22.57
C SER A 880 -11.66 -46.62 -21.71
N LEU A 881 -10.59 -46.90 -20.97
CA LEU A 881 -9.78 -45.88 -20.27
C LEU A 881 -9.36 -44.70 -21.19
N ALA A 882 -9.40 -44.88 -22.53
CA ALA A 882 -9.12 -43.82 -23.49
C ALA A 882 -10.19 -42.72 -23.51
N ASP A 883 -11.47 -43.02 -23.25
CA ASP A 883 -12.58 -42.05 -23.32
C ASP A 883 -12.56 -41.05 -22.14
N LEU A 884 -12.19 -41.53 -20.95
CA LEU A 884 -11.95 -40.71 -19.76
C LEU A 884 -10.69 -39.84 -19.93
N SER A 885 -9.63 -40.39 -20.55
CA SER A 885 -8.43 -39.61 -20.86
C SER A 885 -8.69 -38.55 -21.93
N ALA A 886 -9.54 -38.81 -22.94
CA ALA A 886 -9.88 -37.87 -24.00
C ALA A 886 -10.76 -36.71 -23.48
N ALA A 887 -11.68 -36.99 -22.54
CA ALA A 887 -12.48 -35.97 -21.88
C ALA A 887 -11.64 -35.07 -20.94
N LEU A 888 -10.62 -35.64 -20.28
CA LEU A 888 -9.68 -34.90 -19.42
C LEU A 888 -8.59 -34.15 -20.23
N ASN A 889 -8.14 -34.70 -21.36
CA ASN A 889 -7.13 -34.08 -22.25
C ASN A 889 -7.71 -32.96 -23.14
N GLY A 890 -9.04 -32.86 -23.25
CA GLY A 890 -9.74 -31.85 -24.05
C GLY A 890 -9.59 -30.40 -23.58
N ALA A 891 -9.01 -30.16 -22.40
CA ALA A 891 -8.84 -28.81 -21.84
C ALA A 891 -7.99 -27.88 -22.73
N SER A 892 -6.97 -28.39 -23.44
CA SER A 892 -6.11 -27.55 -24.31
C SER A 892 -6.79 -27.10 -25.61
N ASN A 893 -7.76 -27.88 -26.11
CA ASN A 893 -8.53 -27.63 -27.33
C ASN A 893 -10.01 -27.31 -27.07
N SER A 894 -10.36 -26.99 -25.82
CA SER A 894 -11.73 -26.66 -25.43
C SER A 894 -12.20 -25.40 -26.15
N LYS A 895 -13.22 -25.56 -27.02
CA LYS A 895 -13.91 -24.44 -27.67
C LYS A 895 -14.50 -23.46 -26.64
N VAL A 896 -14.84 -23.95 -25.44
CA VAL A 896 -15.35 -23.14 -24.32
C VAL A 896 -14.29 -22.16 -23.85
N LEU A 897 -13.07 -22.63 -23.54
CA LEU A 897 -11.98 -21.76 -23.09
C LEU A 897 -11.61 -20.70 -24.13
N SER A 898 -11.55 -21.08 -25.42
CA SER A 898 -11.25 -20.11 -26.47
C SER A 898 -12.36 -19.09 -26.69
N SER A 899 -13.63 -19.49 -26.59
CA SER A 899 -14.78 -18.57 -26.74
C SER A 899 -14.95 -17.65 -25.53
N ALA A 900 -14.49 -18.07 -24.36
CA ALA A 900 -14.40 -17.23 -23.16
C ALA A 900 -13.24 -16.20 -23.21
N GLY A 901 -12.42 -16.20 -24.26
CA GLY A 901 -11.33 -15.22 -24.44
C GLY A 901 -9.96 -15.66 -23.90
N LEU A 902 -9.76 -16.93 -23.54
CA LEU A 902 -8.44 -17.43 -23.15
C LEU A 902 -7.56 -17.66 -24.38
N ASP A 903 -6.44 -16.94 -24.44
CA ASP A 903 -5.44 -17.13 -25.49
C ASP A 903 -4.71 -18.49 -25.39
N ARG A 904 -3.77 -18.74 -26.31
CA ARG A 904 -3.01 -20.00 -26.34
C ARG A 904 -2.15 -20.21 -25.10
N ARG A 905 -1.55 -19.15 -24.54
CA ARG A 905 -0.70 -19.22 -23.33
C ARG A 905 -1.55 -19.51 -22.09
N ALA A 906 -2.69 -18.82 -21.95
CA ALA A 906 -3.65 -19.05 -20.89
C ALA A 906 -4.18 -20.50 -20.91
N ARG A 907 -4.55 -21.04 -22.07
CA ARG A 907 -4.99 -22.44 -22.18
C ARG A 907 -3.91 -23.45 -21.79
N LEU A 908 -2.64 -23.21 -22.13
CA LEU A 908 -1.53 -24.03 -21.66
C LEU A 908 -1.37 -23.94 -20.13
N ARG A 909 -1.61 -22.77 -19.54
CA ARG A 909 -1.58 -22.58 -18.09
C ARG A 909 -2.71 -23.35 -17.40
N VAL A 910 -3.93 -23.33 -17.93
CA VAL A 910 -5.04 -24.16 -17.41
C VAL A 910 -4.64 -25.63 -17.36
N MET A 911 -4.02 -26.16 -18.42
CA MET A 911 -3.55 -27.55 -18.45
C MET A 911 -2.53 -27.85 -17.34
N GLN A 912 -1.55 -26.95 -17.11
CA GLN A 912 -0.59 -27.09 -16.02
C GLN A 912 -1.29 -27.12 -14.65
N LEU A 913 -2.31 -26.27 -14.47
CA LEU A 913 -3.07 -26.20 -13.24
C LEU A 913 -3.92 -27.46 -13.02
N VAL A 914 -4.55 -28.01 -14.06
CA VAL A 914 -5.26 -29.31 -13.98
C VAL A 914 -4.31 -30.42 -13.53
N VAL A 915 -3.12 -30.52 -14.15
CA VAL A 915 -2.11 -31.53 -13.75
C VAL A 915 -1.65 -31.31 -12.30
N LYS A 916 -1.46 -30.07 -11.88
CA LYS A 916 -1.11 -29.72 -10.49
C LYS A 916 -2.20 -30.14 -9.51
N THR A 917 -3.46 -29.86 -9.82
CA THR A 917 -4.63 -30.22 -9.01
C THR A 917 -4.75 -31.74 -8.87
N LEU A 918 -4.65 -32.49 -9.97
CA LEU A 918 -4.69 -33.96 -9.93
C LEU A 918 -3.55 -34.57 -9.09
N ARG A 919 -2.35 -33.97 -9.13
CA ARG A 919 -1.20 -34.45 -8.32
C ARG A 919 -1.30 -34.11 -6.84
N SER A 920 -1.81 -32.92 -6.53
CA SER A 920 -1.90 -32.44 -5.15
C SER A 920 -3.13 -32.94 -4.41
N GLY A 921 -4.20 -33.29 -5.13
CA GLY A 921 -5.50 -33.58 -4.52
C GLY A 921 -6.15 -32.33 -3.90
N ALA A 922 -5.65 -31.14 -4.23
CA ALA A 922 -6.15 -29.86 -3.73
C ALA A 922 -6.80 -29.06 -4.87
N LEU A 923 -8.01 -28.57 -4.63
CA LEU A 923 -8.75 -27.67 -5.52
C LEU A 923 -9.51 -26.63 -4.72
N THR A 924 -10.08 -25.64 -5.40
CA THR A 924 -10.84 -24.56 -4.76
C THR A 924 -12.33 -24.74 -5.03
N MET A 925 -13.14 -24.90 -3.99
CA MET A 925 -14.60 -24.86 -4.16
C MET A 925 -15.05 -23.41 -4.33
N VAL A 926 -15.97 -23.19 -5.27
CA VAL A 926 -16.51 -21.86 -5.58
C VAL A 926 -17.99 -21.84 -5.22
N PHE A 927 -18.44 -20.80 -4.52
CA PHE A 927 -19.80 -20.67 -4.03
C PHE A 927 -20.42 -19.31 -4.36
N LEU A 928 -21.74 -19.31 -4.53
CA LEU A 928 -22.59 -18.12 -4.50
C LEU A 928 -23.37 -18.14 -3.19
N LYS A 929 -22.90 -17.38 -2.19
CA LYS A 929 -23.56 -17.25 -0.90
C LYS A 929 -24.58 -16.12 -0.97
N GLN A 930 -25.87 -16.41 -0.76
CA GLN A 930 -26.90 -15.38 -0.81
C GLN A 930 -28.12 -15.67 0.07
N TYR A 931 -28.72 -14.60 0.60
CA TYR A 931 -29.99 -14.63 1.34
C TYR A 931 -30.97 -13.64 0.75
N ARG A 932 -32.24 -14.03 0.71
CA ARG A 932 -33.34 -13.21 0.20
C ARG A 932 -33.69 -12.11 1.20
N ASP A 933 -33.92 -10.90 0.72
CA ASP A 933 -34.38 -9.80 1.56
C ASP A 933 -35.81 -10.04 2.07
N ALA A 934 -36.06 -9.70 3.33
CA ALA A 934 -37.35 -9.94 3.98
C ALA A 934 -38.44 -8.95 3.52
N THR A 935 -38.06 -7.76 3.06
CA THR A 935 -38.96 -6.69 2.60
C THR A 935 -39.13 -6.68 1.08
N ARG A 936 -38.08 -7.07 0.36
CA ARG A 936 -38.02 -7.13 -1.10
C ARG A 936 -37.67 -8.56 -1.51
N PRO A 937 -38.65 -9.49 -1.49
CA PRO A 937 -38.39 -10.91 -1.68
C PRO A 937 -37.77 -11.25 -3.05
N GLU A 938 -37.77 -10.34 -4.02
CA GLU A 938 -37.06 -10.49 -5.29
C GLU A 938 -35.56 -10.14 -5.23
N GLN A 939 -35.09 -9.52 -4.14
CA GLN A 939 -33.71 -9.05 -3.94
C GLN A 939 -32.98 -9.90 -2.90
N ALA A 940 -31.65 -9.78 -2.87
CA ALA A 940 -30.81 -10.38 -1.83
C ALA A 940 -30.48 -9.33 -0.75
N CYS A 941 -30.61 -9.69 0.53
CA CYS A 941 -30.09 -8.88 1.64
C CYS A 941 -28.60 -9.15 1.92
N TYR A 942 -28.06 -10.19 1.31
CA TYR A 942 -26.64 -10.52 1.30
C TYR A 942 -26.36 -11.34 0.04
N GLN A 943 -25.29 -11.00 -0.67
CA GLN A 943 -24.83 -11.79 -1.82
C GLN A 943 -23.30 -11.68 -1.95
N ALA A 944 -22.63 -12.82 -2.04
CA ALA A 944 -21.18 -12.87 -2.13
C ALA A 944 -20.66 -14.08 -2.92
N LEU A 945 -19.50 -13.91 -3.54
CA LEU A 945 -18.67 -14.99 -4.05
C LEU A 945 -17.74 -15.47 -2.94
N VAL A 946 -17.74 -16.78 -2.70
CA VAL A 946 -16.89 -17.39 -1.68
C VAL A 946 -16.03 -18.47 -2.34
N GLU A 947 -14.74 -18.46 -2.06
CA GLU A 947 -13.78 -19.50 -2.47
C GLU A 947 -13.28 -20.23 -1.21
N ALA A 948 -13.34 -21.57 -1.17
CA ALA A 948 -12.79 -22.33 -0.05
C ALA A 948 -11.87 -23.45 -0.55
N PRO A 949 -10.71 -23.68 0.08
CA PRO A 949 -9.84 -24.78 -0.30
C PRO A 949 -10.47 -26.12 0.13
N ILE A 950 -10.41 -27.11 -0.76
CA ILE A 950 -10.68 -28.52 -0.41
C ILE A 950 -9.43 -29.34 -0.71
N GLU A 951 -9.05 -30.18 0.24
CA GLU A 951 -7.81 -30.96 0.20
C GLU A 951 -8.09 -32.41 0.58
N ARG A 952 -7.66 -33.36 -0.26
CA ARG A 952 -7.61 -34.77 0.10
C ARG A 952 -6.45 -35.02 1.07
N LEU A 953 -6.74 -35.62 2.21
CA LEU A 953 -5.79 -35.93 3.26
C LEU A 953 -5.12 -37.28 2.97
N GLY A 954 -3.98 -37.23 2.27
CA GLY A 954 -3.23 -38.43 1.91
C GLY A 954 -3.73 -39.12 0.63
N PRO A 955 -3.22 -40.34 0.35
CA PRO A 955 -3.71 -41.14 -0.77
C PRO A 955 -5.14 -41.64 -0.52
N ALA A 956 -5.87 -41.96 -1.59
CA ALA A 956 -7.17 -42.62 -1.46
C ALA A 956 -7.00 -44.00 -0.79
N HIS A 957 -7.90 -44.35 0.12
CA HIS A 957 -7.95 -45.66 0.77
C HIS A 957 -8.29 -46.76 -0.24
N ALA A 958 -9.15 -46.44 -1.21
CA ALA A 958 -9.47 -47.27 -2.36
C ALA A 958 -9.82 -46.39 -3.56
N GLU A 959 -9.43 -46.79 -4.77
CA GLU A 959 -9.70 -46.04 -6.00
C GLU A 959 -9.87 -47.00 -7.17
N ARG A 960 -10.97 -46.87 -7.94
CA ARG A 960 -11.24 -47.74 -9.09
C ARG A 960 -12.09 -47.04 -10.15
N VAL A 961 -11.63 -47.10 -11.41
CA VAL A 961 -12.48 -46.80 -12.57
C VAL A 961 -13.43 -47.97 -12.80
N LEU A 962 -14.73 -47.68 -12.82
CA LEU A 962 -15.77 -48.70 -12.99
C LEU A 962 -15.99 -48.95 -14.49
N GLY A 963 -15.74 -50.18 -14.94
CA GLY A 963 -15.86 -50.59 -16.35
C GLY A 963 -17.25 -51.06 -16.78
N GLY A 964 -18.26 -50.99 -15.90
CA GLY A 964 -19.64 -51.37 -16.18
C GLY A 964 -20.48 -50.20 -16.68
N ARG A 965 -21.51 -50.46 -17.51
CA ARG A 965 -22.50 -49.44 -17.87
C ARG A 965 -23.34 -49.10 -16.64
N VAL A 966 -23.38 -47.83 -16.27
CA VAL A 966 -24.39 -47.28 -15.34
C VAL A 966 -25.47 -46.57 -16.16
N GLU A 967 -26.71 -46.78 -15.79
CA GLU A 967 -27.85 -46.09 -16.36
C GLU A 967 -28.33 -45.03 -15.37
N MET A 968 -28.24 -43.76 -15.77
CA MET A 968 -28.75 -42.64 -15.00
C MET A 968 -30.07 -42.16 -15.59
N GLN A 969 -31.06 -41.97 -14.73
CA GLN A 969 -32.33 -41.32 -15.04
C GLN A 969 -32.50 -40.08 -14.16
N LEU A 970 -32.89 -38.96 -14.77
CA LEU A 970 -33.12 -37.69 -14.10
C LEU A 970 -34.52 -37.15 -14.38
N SER A 971 -35.17 -36.65 -13.35
CA SER A 971 -36.49 -36.04 -13.46
C SER A 971 -36.41 -34.70 -14.18
N ARG A 972 -37.30 -34.51 -15.16
CA ARG A 972 -37.51 -33.22 -15.84
C ARG A 972 -38.23 -32.18 -14.96
N ARG A 973 -38.72 -32.59 -13.79
CA ARG A 973 -39.38 -31.71 -12.81
C ARG A 973 -38.40 -30.76 -12.12
N VAL A 974 -37.11 -31.10 -12.09
CA VAL A 974 -36.04 -30.21 -11.62
C VAL A 974 -35.27 -29.64 -12.81
N PRO A 975 -34.84 -28.37 -12.77
CA PRO A 975 -34.22 -27.71 -13.92
C PRO A 975 -32.77 -28.15 -14.18
N VAL A 976 -32.30 -29.27 -13.61
CA VAL A 976 -30.91 -29.74 -13.71
C VAL A 976 -30.50 -30.00 -15.16
N ILE A 977 -31.31 -30.77 -15.90
CA ILE A 977 -31.02 -31.15 -17.29
C ILE A 977 -30.89 -29.90 -18.16
N GLU A 978 -31.87 -29.00 -18.06
CA GLU A 978 -31.90 -27.78 -18.86
C GLU A 978 -30.81 -26.79 -18.43
N ALA A 979 -30.68 -26.50 -17.14
CA ALA A 979 -29.72 -25.50 -16.65
C ALA A 979 -28.26 -25.88 -16.96
N LEU A 980 -27.92 -27.17 -16.83
CA LEU A 980 -26.59 -27.69 -17.11
C LEU A 980 -26.38 -28.08 -18.59
N GLY A 981 -27.44 -28.08 -19.39
CA GLY A 981 -27.37 -28.49 -20.80
C GLY A 981 -26.98 -29.96 -20.98
N LEU A 982 -27.46 -30.86 -20.10
CA LEU A 982 -27.15 -32.29 -20.17
C LEU A 982 -27.81 -32.93 -21.40
N THR A 983 -27.10 -33.85 -22.05
CA THR A 983 -27.71 -34.70 -23.09
C THR A 983 -28.70 -35.64 -22.44
N ALA A 984 -29.95 -35.63 -22.88
CA ALA A 984 -31.03 -36.44 -22.31
C ALA A 984 -31.84 -37.14 -23.41
N GLU A 985 -32.10 -38.43 -23.21
CA GLU A 985 -32.88 -39.29 -24.12
C GLU A 985 -34.27 -39.59 -23.52
N GLY A 986 -35.26 -39.74 -24.41
CA GLY A 986 -36.64 -40.05 -24.04
C GLY A 986 -37.51 -38.83 -23.68
N THR A 987 -38.83 -39.02 -23.82
CA THR A 987 -39.87 -37.99 -23.63
C THR A 987 -40.64 -38.13 -22.31
N GLY A 988 -40.34 -39.16 -21.51
CA GLY A 988 -40.96 -39.37 -20.20
C GLY A 988 -40.51 -38.37 -19.14
N GLU A 989 -41.15 -38.44 -17.97
CA GLU A 989 -40.85 -37.59 -16.82
C GLU A 989 -39.42 -37.80 -16.29
N LEU A 990 -38.95 -39.06 -16.28
CA LEU A 990 -37.55 -39.42 -16.06
C LEU A 990 -36.85 -39.57 -17.41
N ALA A 991 -35.88 -38.71 -17.68
CA ALA A 991 -35.05 -38.74 -18.88
C ALA A 991 -33.78 -39.55 -18.63
N ARG A 992 -33.36 -40.37 -19.61
CA ARG A 992 -32.11 -41.13 -19.53
C ARG A 992 -30.93 -40.20 -19.85
N ILE A 993 -29.91 -40.19 -19.01
CA ILE A 993 -28.69 -39.39 -19.18
C ILE A 993 -27.54 -40.33 -19.54
N PRO A 994 -26.86 -40.12 -20.68
CA PRO A 994 -25.66 -40.89 -21.01
C PRO A 994 -24.54 -40.63 -20.00
N VAL A 995 -23.89 -41.71 -19.54
CA VAL A 995 -22.72 -41.63 -18.66
C VAL A 995 -21.48 -42.03 -19.46
N LEU A 996 -20.48 -41.14 -19.53
CA LEU A 996 -19.25 -41.36 -20.30
C LEU A 996 -18.23 -42.22 -19.55
N GLY A 997 -18.28 -42.18 -18.22
CA GLY A 997 -17.41 -42.97 -17.36
C GLY A 997 -17.81 -42.79 -15.90
N ALA A 998 -17.48 -43.79 -15.08
CA ALA A 998 -17.77 -43.78 -13.65
C ALA A 998 -16.51 -44.15 -12.84
N HIS A 999 -16.40 -43.56 -11.67
CA HIS A 999 -15.23 -43.72 -10.81
C HIS A 999 -15.64 -43.81 -9.34
N TYR A 1000 -15.01 -44.74 -8.62
CA TYR A 1000 -15.22 -45.02 -7.21
C TYR A 1000 -13.97 -44.65 -6.42
N MET A 1001 -14.12 -43.92 -5.33
CA MET A 1001 -13.03 -43.53 -4.42
C MET A 1001 -13.47 -43.61 -2.97
N VAL A 1002 -12.58 -44.04 -2.08
CA VAL A 1002 -12.70 -43.86 -0.63
C VAL A 1002 -11.56 -42.95 -0.18
N MET A 1003 -11.87 -41.84 0.49
CA MET A 1003 -10.88 -40.82 0.84
C MET A 1003 -11.20 -40.09 2.13
N ASP A 1004 -10.17 -39.49 2.72
CA ASP A 1004 -10.31 -38.47 3.75
C ASP A 1004 -10.11 -37.11 3.08
N PHE A 1005 -10.93 -36.12 3.43
CA PHE A 1005 -10.76 -34.77 2.90
C PHE A 1005 -11.17 -33.70 3.91
N ARG A 1006 -10.65 -32.50 3.69
CA ARG A 1006 -10.96 -31.32 4.50
C ARG A 1006 -11.43 -30.19 3.61
N ILE A 1007 -12.55 -29.57 3.98
CA ILE A 1007 -12.99 -28.28 3.43
C ILE A 1007 -12.56 -27.20 4.41
N GLY A 1008 -11.76 -26.25 3.94
CA GLY A 1008 -11.24 -25.15 4.75
C GLY A 1008 -12.25 -24.02 4.98
N VAL A 1009 -11.77 -22.97 5.63
CA VAL A 1009 -12.52 -21.71 5.76
C VAL A 1009 -12.68 -21.04 4.39
N GLY A 1010 -13.84 -20.43 4.15
CA GLY A 1010 -14.11 -19.70 2.90
C GLY A 1010 -13.61 -18.26 2.96
N GLU A 1011 -13.04 -17.80 1.85
CA GLU A 1011 -12.66 -16.41 1.61
C GLU A 1011 -13.74 -15.73 0.77
N VAL A 1012 -14.22 -14.56 1.24
CA VAL A 1012 -15.16 -13.74 0.47
C VAL A 1012 -14.37 -12.96 -0.58
N VAL A 1013 -14.48 -13.40 -1.83
CA VAL A 1013 -13.79 -12.76 -2.97
C VAL A 1013 -14.45 -11.43 -3.33
N ARG A 1014 -15.78 -11.39 -3.26
CA ARG A 1014 -16.59 -10.20 -3.53
C ARG A 1014 -17.90 -10.29 -2.76
N SER A 1015 -18.32 -9.20 -2.12
CA SER A 1015 -19.65 -9.04 -1.53
C SER A 1015 -20.33 -7.82 -2.14
N ILE A 1016 -21.66 -7.89 -2.32
CA ILE A 1016 -22.51 -6.77 -2.77
C ILE A 1016 -23.43 -6.34 -1.62
#